data_AF-S0GMY9-F1
#
_entry.id   AF-S0GMY9-F1
#
_cell.length_a   1.000
_cell.length_b   1.000
_cell.length_c   1.000
_cell.angle_alpha   90.00
_cell.angle_beta   90.00
_cell.angle_gamma   90.00
#
_symmetry.space_group_name_H-M   'P 1'
#
loop_
_entity.id
_entity.type
_entity.pdbx_description
1 polymer ?
#
loop_
_entity_poly.entity_id
_entity_poly.type
_entity_poly.pdbx_seq_one_letter_code
_entity_poly.pdbx_strand_id
1 'polypeptide(L)'
;MKQILYIFSVLFLLGCEKELQPVQIAVSTGDATNITTNSASIQVSMDKNDLINEIGVFCSTDSLFNSNTVNKSSIQTITGTHFNFQLSNLSDGTKYFYKAYASGKSNSIYGITKSFTTEQLQLSTSINNIEAGDLENTYSVKINSNTDWHASSNQNWCEVSPNTGTTNSTINILLKANTTTSARQAIVTVTAGNKEQKITINQKGCHENLAVSSNYFSVSPENKSYNFVIYTNMSWEASSDQSWCVLSSSSGNGENTLSFNVSENTTGLERKAVVKVKSGSLTQEITIIQQSKSATLSVSTNIFSVNADRNTYNFSITSNLDWTITSDQSWCTPSIAAGSNNQTVSFVVSENTSAQERTAMISVKAGTLLQQITVTQTGTNQTLAVSRNSFLFGSEKGHGEFTISSNTNWNISSDKSWCSVATTSGSNNKTVSFLITENTSTQRRSAIITVETSSSSIQIVVTQEGKIEVLPNLSVSPESISVTADEQTSSFSIASNTNWTISSNQTWCTPSVTSGSGDKTITCSIDENTQSQTRTATITIRIDNLFKTITVTQEGMTGMPQELKVSSNSLSASANEQTVNFDILSNMDWTISSDQTWCIPSVTSGSGDKEIKLSLKENKSAKERIAIVSVKAGNLFQQVTLKQIGADAYLSVSTESLSAIAHGQSLDFLIWSNSDWNISSNQLWYKLSATTGEYNKNISVDFSENSSSEMRTDVITINSGSLSKRIVLTQIGNNISIIDIPDNNFKSYLVKEFDIDNDNEISNYEASLIKSISCENRNIKSIKGIESCVNLTFLCCENNSIENIDITKNESLKILRCGNNNIKEIDTSNNINILTLNCGNNPLVRLDLINNPNLDFLSFTDTDIKSIDLSKNPLLTWLTCSNNRNLEELDLSNNIKIETLICWNVPKLKNIYFTKGHIVRSTYIDNSINIIYK
;
A
#
# COMPACT_ATOMS: atom_id res chain seq x y z
N MET A 1 21.95 40.14 126.35
CA MET A 1 21.47 40.82 127.57
C MET A 1 21.38 42.30 127.23
N LYS A 2 20.28 42.93 127.66
CA LYS A 2 19.84 44.30 127.43
C LYS A 2 20.86 45.37 127.86
N GLN A 3 20.66 46.58 127.34
CA GLN A 3 20.83 47.90 128.01
C GLN A 3 22.25 48.50 128.11
N ILE A 4 22.50 49.82 128.11
CA ILE A 4 21.77 51.07 127.76
C ILE A 4 22.76 52.25 128.05
N LEU A 5 22.48 53.44 127.50
CA LEU A 5 22.77 54.82 127.98
C LEU A 5 24.13 55.54 127.80
N TYR A 6 24.00 56.64 127.02
CA TYR A 6 24.23 58.09 127.32
C TYR A 6 25.64 58.70 127.48
N ILE A 7 26.05 59.62 126.59
CA ILE A 7 25.98 61.12 126.57
C ILE A 7 26.88 61.85 127.60
N PHE A 8 27.95 62.56 127.16
CA PHE A 8 28.11 64.05 127.10
C PHE A 8 29.58 64.52 126.92
N SER A 9 29.79 65.32 125.87
CA SER A 9 30.64 66.52 125.64
C SER A 9 31.89 66.92 126.46
N VAL A 10 32.79 67.61 125.72
CA VAL A 10 33.65 68.80 126.03
C VAL A 10 35.18 68.58 126.04
N LEU A 11 35.80 69.03 124.93
CA LEU A 11 36.93 69.99 124.77
C LEU A 11 38.33 69.77 125.41
N PHE A 12 39.33 70.06 124.56
CA PHE A 12 40.74 70.53 124.78
C PHE A 12 41.95 69.56 124.63
N LEU A 13 42.64 69.79 123.49
CA LEU A 13 44.08 69.85 123.14
C LEU A 13 45.13 68.76 123.47
N LEU A 14 45.80 68.38 122.35
CA LEU A 14 47.23 68.10 122.08
C LEU A 14 47.92 66.82 122.60
N GLY A 15 48.42 66.02 121.65
CA GLY A 15 49.54 65.09 121.81
C GLY A 15 49.49 63.86 120.88
N CYS A 16 50.51 63.69 120.01
CA CYS A 16 50.79 62.55 119.09
C CYS A 16 50.68 61.16 119.76
N GLU A 17 50.39 60.03 119.08
CA GLU A 17 51.06 59.41 117.91
C GLU A 17 50.08 58.62 117.01
N LYS A 18 50.42 58.47 115.73
CA LYS A 18 49.61 57.80 114.69
C LYS A 18 50.32 56.52 114.23
N GLU A 19 49.86 55.35 114.68
CA GLU A 19 50.25 54.06 114.10
C GLU A 19 49.51 53.81 112.78
N LEU A 20 50.26 53.46 111.74
CA LEU A 20 49.79 53.06 110.41
C LEU A 20 49.53 51.54 110.38
N GLN A 21 48.33 51.11 109.99
CA GLN A 21 48.05 49.71 109.65
C GLN A 21 48.55 49.36 108.23
N PRO A 22 49.04 48.14 107.98
CA PRO A 22 49.51 47.73 106.65
C PRO A 22 48.34 47.49 105.67
N VAL A 23 48.49 47.99 104.45
CA VAL A 23 47.56 47.77 103.32
C VAL A 23 47.64 46.31 102.87
N GLN A 24 46.52 45.59 102.97
CA GLN A 24 46.39 44.22 102.47
C GLN A 24 46.13 44.27 100.95
N ILE A 25 47.09 43.80 100.15
CA ILE A 25 46.96 43.74 98.68
C ILE A 25 45.94 42.64 98.32
N ALA A 26 44.89 42.99 97.57
CA ALA A 26 43.90 42.03 97.10
C ALA A 26 44.09 41.67 95.61
N VAL A 27 43.96 40.38 95.30
CA VAL A 27 43.75 39.86 93.94
C VAL A 27 42.33 39.32 93.86
N SER A 28 41.58 39.77 92.85
CA SER A 28 40.19 39.38 92.63
C SER A 28 40.07 38.43 91.45
N THR A 29 39.36 37.32 91.67
CA THR A 29 38.95 36.39 90.61
C THR A 29 37.58 36.82 90.09
N GLY A 30 37.52 37.37 88.87
CA GLY A 30 36.28 37.69 88.17
C GLY A 30 35.50 36.43 87.77
N ASP A 31 34.22 36.59 87.41
CA ASP A 31 33.43 35.48 86.89
C ASP A 31 33.90 35.04 85.50
N ALA A 32 33.74 33.76 85.21
CA ALA A 32 33.99 33.20 83.89
C ALA A 32 32.93 33.71 82.92
N THR A 33 33.37 34.20 81.78
CA THR A 33 32.53 34.75 80.71
C THR A 33 32.95 34.14 79.38
N ASN A 34 32.12 34.28 78.34
CA ASN A 34 32.37 33.65 77.02
C ASN A 34 32.71 32.15 77.14
N ILE A 35 31.97 31.45 78.01
CA ILE A 35 32.15 30.01 78.21
C ILE A 35 31.63 29.31 76.95
N THR A 36 32.50 28.55 76.30
CA THR A 36 32.14 27.72 75.14
C THR A 36 32.27 26.25 75.51
N THR A 37 32.18 25.35 74.53
CA THR A 37 32.47 23.92 74.71
C THR A 37 33.93 23.64 75.02
N ASN A 38 34.88 24.55 74.73
CA ASN A 38 36.32 24.30 74.90
C ASN A 38 37.14 25.48 75.47
N SER A 39 36.50 26.59 75.82
CA SER A 39 37.16 27.81 76.28
C SER A 39 36.33 28.57 77.31
N ALA A 40 36.99 29.45 78.05
CA ALA A 40 36.35 30.45 78.90
C ALA A 40 37.29 31.65 79.13
N SER A 41 36.72 32.84 79.27
CA SER A 41 37.44 34.07 79.60
C SER A 41 37.33 34.37 81.09
N ILE A 42 38.47 34.59 81.76
CA ILE A 42 38.52 34.97 83.17
C ILE A 42 39.10 36.37 83.31
N GLN A 43 38.32 37.29 83.86
CA GLN A 43 38.83 38.60 84.25
C GLN A 43 39.50 38.54 85.62
N VAL A 44 40.64 39.19 85.75
CA VAL A 44 41.40 39.29 87.00
C VAL A 44 41.72 40.73 87.27
N SER A 45 41.49 41.21 88.49
CA SER A 45 41.91 42.55 88.93
C SER A 45 42.76 42.47 90.19
N MET A 46 43.63 43.46 90.37
CA MET A 46 44.52 43.56 91.54
C MET A 46 44.77 45.02 91.93
N ASP A 47 45.07 45.25 93.20
CA ASP A 47 45.57 46.55 93.67
C ASP A 47 46.97 46.81 93.11
N LYS A 48 47.28 48.07 92.79
CA LYS A 48 48.57 48.45 92.18
C LYS A 48 49.73 48.13 93.13
N ASN A 49 50.66 47.29 92.68
CA ASN A 49 51.82 46.88 93.47
C ASN A 49 53.02 46.53 92.57
N ASP A 50 54.12 47.27 92.76
CA ASP A 50 55.33 47.17 91.93
C ASP A 50 56.21 45.94 92.27
N LEU A 51 55.84 45.15 93.30
CA LEU A 51 56.57 43.94 93.73
C LEU A 51 56.06 42.63 93.09
N ILE A 52 54.94 42.69 92.37
CA ILE A 52 54.35 41.53 91.66
C ILE A 52 55.00 41.43 90.27
N ASN A 53 55.47 40.23 89.92
CA ASN A 53 56.15 39.96 88.64
C ASN A 53 55.38 39.01 87.73
N GLU A 54 54.34 38.34 88.22
CA GLU A 54 53.49 37.48 87.41
C GLU A 54 52.06 37.49 87.95
N ILE A 55 51.09 37.62 87.04
CA ILE A 55 49.67 37.49 87.33
C ILE A 55 49.06 36.46 86.39
N GLY A 56 48.16 35.63 86.90
CA GLY A 56 47.58 34.55 86.10
C GLY A 56 46.35 33.92 86.72
N VAL A 57 45.87 32.88 86.05
CA VAL A 57 44.75 32.05 86.50
C VAL A 57 45.18 30.59 86.51
N PHE A 58 44.90 29.91 87.62
CA PHE A 58 44.91 28.45 87.69
C PHE A 58 43.53 27.93 87.31
N CYS A 59 43.48 26.91 86.45
CA CYS A 59 42.26 26.20 86.09
C CYS A 59 42.48 24.68 86.18
N SER A 60 41.58 23.97 86.85
CA SER A 60 41.66 22.54 87.13
C SER A 60 40.26 21.92 87.20
N THR A 61 40.10 20.64 86.86
CA THR A 61 38.86 19.89 87.11
C THR A 61 38.72 19.46 88.58
N ASP A 62 39.82 19.47 89.33
CA ASP A 62 39.87 19.26 90.77
C ASP A 62 39.81 20.60 91.52
N SER A 63 38.84 20.74 92.44
CA SER A 63 38.59 21.95 93.23
C SER A 63 39.68 22.28 94.25
N LEU A 64 40.49 21.29 94.61
CA LEU A 64 41.62 21.46 95.52
C LEU A 64 42.92 21.80 94.77
N PHE A 65 42.91 21.76 93.43
CA PHE A 65 44.09 21.97 92.58
C PHE A 65 45.25 21.02 92.92
N ASN A 66 44.96 19.78 93.35
CA ASN A 66 45.99 18.80 93.72
C ASN A 66 46.55 18.04 92.51
N SER A 67 45.87 18.08 91.36
CA SER A 67 46.33 17.42 90.14
C SER A 67 47.52 18.16 89.51
N ASN A 68 48.46 17.42 88.92
CA ASN A 68 49.62 18.00 88.20
C ASN A 68 49.23 18.69 86.88
N THR A 69 47.98 18.55 86.42
CA THR A 69 47.43 19.16 85.20
C THR A 69 46.60 20.39 85.56
N VAL A 70 47.27 21.45 86.02
CA VAL A 70 46.64 22.76 86.18
C VAL A 70 46.97 23.59 84.94
N ASN A 71 45.95 23.94 84.14
CA ASN A 71 46.15 24.87 83.04
C ASN A 71 46.42 26.26 83.62
N LYS A 72 47.65 26.74 83.42
CA LYS A 72 48.14 28.01 83.93
C LYS A 72 48.25 28.99 82.77
N SER A 73 47.50 30.09 82.83
CA SER A 73 47.61 31.21 81.90
C SER A 73 48.10 32.43 82.67
N SER A 74 49.20 33.06 82.23
CA SER A 74 49.92 34.05 83.02
C SER A 74 50.56 35.14 82.16
N ILE A 75 50.66 36.35 82.69
CA ILE A 75 51.34 37.50 82.10
C ILE A 75 52.44 37.97 83.07
N GLN A 76 53.66 38.17 82.56
CA GLN A 76 54.83 38.57 83.36
C GLN A 76 55.20 40.06 83.22
N THR A 77 54.60 40.77 82.26
CA THR A 77 54.78 42.22 82.08
C THR A 77 53.51 42.94 82.54
N ILE A 78 53.55 43.50 83.75
CA ILE A 78 52.37 44.03 84.45
C ILE A 78 52.38 45.56 84.34
N THR A 79 51.57 46.12 83.44
CA THR A 79 51.46 47.59 83.24
C THR A 79 50.05 48.14 83.56
N GLY A 80 49.23 47.38 84.28
CA GLY A 80 47.85 47.74 84.62
C GLY A 80 47.30 46.99 85.83
N THR A 81 46.01 47.19 86.14
CA THR A 81 45.32 46.57 87.31
C THR A 81 44.21 45.60 86.92
N HIS A 82 43.91 45.42 85.63
CA HIS A 82 42.87 44.53 85.10
C HIS A 82 43.42 43.72 83.93
N PHE A 83 43.16 42.41 83.93
CA PHE A 83 43.69 41.45 82.98
C PHE A 83 42.58 40.50 82.53
N ASN A 84 42.66 40.03 81.29
CA ASN A 84 41.74 39.02 80.76
C ASN A 84 42.53 37.79 80.31
N PHE A 85 42.21 36.63 80.88
CA PHE A 85 42.85 35.36 80.56
C PHE A 85 41.90 34.48 79.78
N GLN A 86 42.35 34.01 78.61
CA GLN A 86 41.63 33.01 77.84
C GLN A 86 42.12 31.62 78.24
N LEU A 87 41.21 30.81 78.76
CA LEU A 87 41.39 29.37 78.92
C LEU A 87 40.96 28.70 77.62
N SER A 88 41.79 27.80 77.10
CA SER A 88 41.54 27.04 75.86
C SER A 88 41.86 25.56 76.09
N ASN A 89 41.48 24.69 75.14
CA ASN A 89 41.65 23.23 75.23
C ASN A 89 40.95 22.59 76.44
N LEU A 90 39.81 23.15 76.84
CA LEU A 90 38.94 22.57 77.87
C LEU A 90 38.11 21.43 77.27
N SER A 91 37.76 20.45 78.09
CA SER A 91 36.86 19.34 77.69
C SER A 91 35.41 19.79 77.76
N ASP A 92 34.58 19.38 76.80
CA ASP A 92 33.16 19.76 76.75
C ASP A 92 32.35 19.23 77.95
N GLY A 93 31.27 19.94 78.30
CA GLY A 93 30.39 19.59 79.43
C GLY A 93 31.07 19.45 80.81
N THR A 94 32.32 19.87 80.96
CA THR A 94 33.18 19.58 82.10
C THR A 94 33.21 20.77 83.07
N LYS A 95 33.09 20.47 84.36
CA LYS A 95 33.20 21.49 85.41
C LYS A 95 34.66 21.77 85.74
N TYR A 96 35.04 23.04 85.66
CA TYR A 96 36.35 23.55 86.00
C TYR A 96 36.29 24.50 87.19
N PHE A 97 37.25 24.36 88.08
CA PHE A 97 37.52 25.26 89.19
C PHE A 97 38.72 26.14 88.84
N TYR A 98 38.62 27.43 89.13
CA TYR A 98 39.65 28.40 88.80
C TYR A 98 39.83 29.45 89.89
N LYS A 99 41.05 29.96 90.00
CA LYS A 99 41.37 31.11 90.87
C LYS A 99 42.50 31.94 90.27
N ALA A 100 42.38 33.26 90.42
CA ALA A 100 43.46 34.16 90.10
C ALA A 100 44.61 34.01 91.10
N TYR A 101 45.83 34.25 90.64
CA TYR A 101 46.98 34.45 91.52
C TYR A 101 47.82 35.60 91.01
N ALA A 102 48.52 36.25 91.94
CA ALA A 102 49.62 37.14 91.61
C ALA A 102 50.80 36.77 92.49
N SER A 103 51.98 36.64 91.88
CA SER A 103 53.20 36.25 92.58
C SER A 103 54.25 37.34 92.49
N GLY A 104 55.02 37.50 93.57
CA GLY A 104 56.28 38.24 93.61
C GLY A 104 57.45 37.31 93.93
N LYS A 105 58.66 37.85 94.08
CA LYS A 105 59.91 37.07 94.26
C LYS A 105 59.91 36.09 95.45
N SER A 106 59.05 36.26 96.45
CA SER A 106 59.06 35.48 97.69
C SER A 106 57.69 35.03 98.21
N ASN A 107 56.57 35.42 97.59
CA ASN A 107 55.23 34.99 97.99
C ASN A 107 54.20 35.11 96.85
N SER A 108 53.20 34.23 96.86
CA SER A 108 52.03 34.29 95.95
C SER A 108 50.76 34.60 96.74
N ILE A 109 49.98 35.54 96.24
CA ILE A 109 48.64 35.85 96.73
C ILE A 109 47.60 35.27 95.77
N TYR A 110 46.51 34.75 96.32
CA TYR A 110 45.46 34.06 95.56
C TYR A 110 44.12 34.75 95.77
N GLY A 111 43.37 34.88 94.68
CA GLY A 111 41.97 35.26 94.74
C GLY A 111 41.09 34.09 95.18
N ILE A 112 39.79 34.36 95.31
CA ILE A 112 38.80 33.33 95.63
C ILE A 112 38.70 32.28 94.53
N THR A 113 38.43 31.03 94.91
CA THR A 113 38.11 29.96 93.96
C THR A 113 36.68 30.11 93.47
N LYS A 114 36.51 30.10 92.15
CA LYS A 114 35.21 30.04 91.47
C LYS A 114 35.17 28.81 90.57
N SER A 115 34.01 28.50 90.01
CA SER A 115 33.86 27.41 89.05
C SER A 115 32.93 27.79 87.90
N PHE A 116 33.16 27.20 86.74
CA PHE A 116 32.23 27.20 85.61
C PHE A 116 32.15 25.80 85.03
N THR A 117 31.14 25.53 84.22
CA THR A 117 31.02 24.31 83.43
C THR A 117 31.04 24.72 81.98
N THR A 118 31.94 24.15 81.17
CA THR A 118 31.92 24.36 79.72
C THR A 118 30.59 23.88 79.14
N GLU A 119 30.16 24.46 78.04
CA GLU A 119 28.94 24.00 77.37
C GLU A 119 29.10 22.54 76.90
N GLN A 120 27.99 21.80 76.86
CA GLN A 120 27.99 20.46 76.30
C GLN A 120 27.91 20.54 74.78
N LEU A 121 28.78 19.81 74.08
CA LEU A 121 28.78 19.78 72.63
C LEU A 121 27.44 19.20 72.11
N GLN A 122 26.76 19.92 71.22
CA GLN A 122 25.50 19.49 70.62
C GLN A 122 25.66 19.30 69.12
N LEU A 123 25.18 18.15 68.64
CA LEU A 123 25.03 17.86 67.23
C LEU A 123 23.82 16.94 67.04
N SER A 124 22.86 17.36 66.23
CA SER A 124 21.77 16.50 65.74
C SER A 124 21.29 16.98 64.38
N THR A 125 20.60 16.10 63.65
CA THR A 125 19.98 16.41 62.36
C THR A 125 18.47 16.21 62.45
N SER A 126 17.69 16.97 61.66
CA SER A 126 16.24 16.80 61.61
C SER A 126 15.79 15.49 60.96
N ILE A 127 16.67 14.87 60.17
CA ILE A 127 16.43 13.63 59.42
C ILE A 127 17.69 12.76 59.53
N ASN A 128 17.50 11.47 59.80
CA ASN A 128 18.58 10.47 59.89
C ASN A 128 18.52 9.40 58.78
N ASN A 129 17.39 9.30 58.08
CA ASN A 129 17.20 8.39 56.95
C ASN A 129 16.37 9.07 55.85
N ILE A 130 16.80 8.95 54.60
CA ILE A 130 16.11 9.46 53.42
C ILE A 130 15.82 8.27 52.48
N GLU A 131 14.54 8.00 52.25
CA GLU A 131 14.09 7.06 51.22
C GLU A 131 13.76 7.87 49.96
N ALA A 132 14.61 7.77 48.94
CA ALA A 132 14.51 8.54 47.72
C ALA A 132 14.03 7.71 46.53
N GLY A 133 13.26 8.36 45.65
CA GLY A 133 12.96 7.83 44.32
C GLY A 133 14.22 7.75 43.45
N ASP A 134 14.08 7.12 42.29
CA ASP A 134 15.13 6.96 41.29
C ASP A 134 15.50 8.27 40.56
N LEU A 135 14.62 9.26 40.55
CA LEU A 135 14.88 10.58 39.94
C LEU A 135 15.79 11.47 40.79
N GLU A 136 16.36 12.49 40.13
CA GLU A 136 17.12 13.55 40.80
C GLU A 136 16.21 14.33 41.76
N ASN A 137 16.67 14.52 42.99
CA ASN A 137 15.90 15.25 44.00
C ASN A 137 16.81 15.88 45.04
N THR A 138 16.35 16.96 45.67
CA THR A 138 17.08 17.67 46.73
C THR A 138 16.33 17.59 48.05
N TYR A 139 17.03 17.22 49.12
CA TYR A 139 16.48 17.12 50.47
C TYR A 139 17.13 18.15 51.39
N SER A 140 16.32 18.97 52.06
CA SER A 140 16.82 19.92 53.06
C SER A 140 16.84 19.27 54.46
N VAL A 141 18.01 19.27 55.11
CA VAL A 141 18.20 18.73 56.46
C VAL A 141 18.70 19.85 57.38
N LYS A 142 17.99 20.07 58.49
CA LYS A 142 18.40 21.03 59.51
C LYS A 142 19.48 20.40 60.38
N ILE A 143 20.59 21.10 60.56
CA ILE A 143 21.68 20.77 61.47
C ILE A 143 21.50 21.62 62.73
N ASN A 144 21.39 20.96 63.88
CA ASN A 144 21.41 21.64 65.17
C ASN A 144 22.78 21.43 65.82
N SER A 145 23.57 22.49 65.93
CA SER A 145 24.87 22.48 66.59
C SER A 145 25.16 23.78 67.32
N ASN A 146 25.91 23.70 68.42
CA ASN A 146 26.45 24.88 69.13
C ASN A 146 27.92 25.15 68.79
N THR A 147 28.48 24.48 67.78
CA THR A 147 29.83 24.73 67.27
C THR A 147 29.86 24.65 65.76
N ASP A 148 31.05 24.82 65.18
CA ASP A 148 31.28 24.69 63.74
C ASP A 148 31.25 23.21 63.34
N TRP A 149 30.63 22.94 62.20
CA TRP A 149 30.46 21.59 61.69
C TRP A 149 30.85 21.49 60.22
N HIS A 150 31.18 20.27 59.81
CA HIS A 150 31.48 19.88 58.43
C HIS A 150 30.57 18.71 58.02
N ALA A 151 30.08 18.70 56.79
CA ALA A 151 29.24 17.66 56.24
C ALA A 151 29.84 17.13 54.93
N SER A 152 29.92 15.80 54.80
CA SER A 152 30.44 15.14 53.60
C SER A 152 29.65 13.89 53.27
N SER A 153 29.56 13.56 51.99
CA SER A 153 28.97 12.32 51.49
C SER A 153 30.07 11.32 51.14
N ASN A 154 29.82 10.03 51.36
CA ASN A 154 30.71 8.96 50.89
C ASN A 154 30.48 8.56 49.41
N GLN A 155 29.50 9.18 48.72
CA GLN A 155 29.16 8.87 47.34
C GLN A 155 29.13 10.14 46.46
N ASN A 156 29.62 10.03 45.23
CA ASN A 156 29.71 11.12 44.26
C ASN A 156 28.37 11.52 43.60
N TRP A 157 27.34 10.68 43.74
CA TRP A 157 25.98 10.95 43.28
C TRP A 157 25.12 11.62 44.36
N CYS A 158 25.64 11.78 45.58
CA CYS A 158 24.99 12.46 46.69
C CYS A 158 25.86 13.66 47.11
N GLU A 159 25.46 14.86 46.72
CA GLU A 159 26.20 16.11 46.95
C GLU A 159 25.58 16.90 48.11
N VAL A 160 26.41 17.55 48.92
CA VAL A 160 25.98 18.29 50.11
C VAL A 160 26.40 19.75 50.01
N SER A 161 25.47 20.68 50.19
CA SER A 161 25.73 22.12 50.14
C SER A 161 24.87 22.92 51.14
N PRO A 162 25.45 23.81 51.97
CA PRO A 162 26.88 23.99 52.17
C PRO A 162 27.50 22.77 52.89
N ASN A 163 28.79 22.52 52.67
CA ASN A 163 29.53 21.41 53.33
C ASN A 163 30.15 21.83 54.67
N THR A 164 30.03 23.09 55.09
CA THR A 164 30.44 23.59 56.40
C THR A 164 29.42 24.59 56.90
N GLY A 165 29.32 24.76 58.22
CA GLY A 165 28.56 25.85 58.80
C GLY A 165 28.89 26.10 60.26
N THR A 166 28.46 27.27 60.73
CA THR A 166 28.63 27.72 62.11
C THR A 166 27.31 27.56 62.85
N THR A 167 27.27 26.83 63.96
CA THR A 167 26.06 26.61 64.77
C THR A 167 24.88 25.99 63.98
N ASN A 168 23.63 26.32 64.32
CA ASN A 168 22.45 25.81 63.63
C ASN A 168 22.37 26.31 62.19
N SER A 169 22.08 25.40 61.26
CA SER A 169 22.01 25.72 59.83
C SER A 169 21.18 24.67 59.07
N THR A 170 21.05 24.80 57.76
CA THR A 170 20.39 23.82 56.89
C THR A 170 21.34 23.44 55.77
N ILE A 171 21.51 22.14 55.54
CA ILE A 171 22.18 21.60 54.36
C ILE A 171 21.15 21.11 53.36
N ASN A 172 21.45 21.26 52.07
CA ASN A 172 20.74 20.61 50.98
C ASN A 172 21.57 19.42 50.50
N ILE A 173 20.93 18.26 50.44
CA ILE A 173 21.48 17.01 49.91
C ILE A 173 20.88 16.79 48.53
N LEU A 174 21.67 17.00 47.48
CA LEU A 174 21.29 16.75 46.09
C LEU A 174 21.63 15.30 45.73
N LEU A 175 20.64 14.52 45.34
CA LEU A 175 20.81 13.17 44.84
C LEU A 175 20.66 13.17 43.32
N LYS A 176 21.69 12.77 42.58
CA LYS A 176 21.58 12.54 41.12
C LYS A 176 20.62 11.37 40.85
N ALA A 177 20.03 11.33 39.66
CA ALA A 177 19.17 10.22 39.25
C ALA A 177 19.92 8.86 39.27
N ASN A 178 19.24 7.79 39.68
CA ASN A 178 19.72 6.42 39.61
C ASN A 178 19.24 5.78 38.31
N THR A 179 20.11 5.74 37.31
CA THR A 179 19.82 5.17 35.99
C THR A 179 19.92 3.64 35.95
N THR A 180 20.21 3.00 37.07
CA THR A 180 20.33 1.54 37.19
C THR A 180 19.13 0.96 37.94
N THR A 181 18.77 -0.27 37.62
CA THR A 181 17.66 -1.00 38.29
C THR A 181 18.01 -1.45 39.71
N SER A 182 19.28 -1.36 40.11
CA SER A 182 19.72 -1.68 41.46
C SER A 182 19.57 -0.48 42.39
N ALA A 183 18.99 -0.71 43.56
CA ALA A 183 19.00 0.30 44.62
C ALA A 183 20.44 0.60 45.06
N ARG A 184 20.70 1.85 45.43
CA ARG A 184 22.03 2.32 45.86
C ARG A 184 21.93 3.15 47.14
N GLN A 185 23.03 3.22 47.89
CA GLN A 185 23.05 3.84 49.20
C GLN A 185 24.21 4.83 49.36
N ALA A 186 23.93 5.98 49.99
CA ALA A 186 24.92 6.95 50.43
C ALA A 186 24.76 7.20 51.94
N ILE A 187 25.85 7.66 52.57
CA ILE A 187 25.89 8.10 53.96
C ILE A 187 26.48 9.50 53.95
N VAL A 188 25.67 10.48 54.37
CA VAL A 188 26.14 11.83 54.67
C VAL A 188 26.53 11.87 56.14
N THR A 189 27.79 12.18 56.41
CA THR A 189 28.34 12.31 57.76
C THR A 189 28.52 13.78 58.09
N VAL A 190 27.88 14.24 59.16
CA VAL A 190 28.05 15.58 59.73
C VAL A 190 28.90 15.44 60.99
N THR A 191 29.97 16.21 61.09
CA THR A 191 30.91 16.19 62.22
C THR A 191 31.02 17.57 62.85
N ALA A 192 30.96 17.63 64.18
CA ALA A 192 31.16 18.82 64.98
C ALA A 192 32.04 18.45 66.18
N GLY A 193 33.29 18.92 66.23
CA GLY A 193 34.27 18.47 67.22
C GLY A 193 34.51 16.96 67.18
N ASN A 194 34.26 16.27 68.31
CA ASN A 194 34.37 14.81 68.45
C ASN A 194 33.04 14.06 68.22
N LYS A 195 31.94 14.76 67.89
CA LYS A 195 30.64 14.15 67.60
C LYS A 195 30.42 13.99 66.11
N GLU A 196 29.82 12.86 65.73
CA GLU A 196 29.35 12.59 64.38
C GLU A 196 27.85 12.28 64.39
N GLN A 197 27.15 12.72 63.34
CA GLN A 197 25.78 12.34 63.04
C GLN A 197 25.72 11.84 61.59
N LYS A 198 25.10 10.68 61.38
CA LYS A 198 25.01 10.02 60.06
C LYS A 198 23.59 10.08 59.54
N ILE A 199 23.46 10.47 58.27
CA ILE A 199 22.22 10.45 57.51
C ILE A 199 22.38 9.35 56.46
N THR A 200 21.55 8.31 56.53
CA THR A 200 21.53 7.25 55.52
C THR A 200 20.58 7.65 54.39
N ILE A 201 20.99 7.44 53.15
CA ILE A 201 20.17 7.71 51.96
C ILE A 201 20.06 6.42 51.18
N ASN A 202 18.84 5.88 51.07
CA ASN A 202 18.51 4.75 50.22
C ASN A 202 17.78 5.28 48.98
N GLN A 203 18.41 5.17 47.81
CA GLN A 203 17.81 5.56 46.54
C GLN A 203 17.35 4.31 45.79
N LYS A 204 16.08 4.27 45.40
CA LYS A 204 15.53 3.16 44.62
C LYS A 204 16.25 3.03 43.27
N GLY A 205 16.29 1.80 42.74
CA GLY A 205 16.65 1.57 41.35
C GLY A 205 15.52 2.02 40.42
N CYS A 206 15.86 2.47 39.22
CA CYS A 206 14.85 2.81 38.23
C CYS A 206 14.14 1.55 37.71
N HIS A 207 12.97 1.73 37.11
CA HIS A 207 12.25 0.62 36.51
C HIS A 207 13.00 0.04 35.30
N GLU A 208 12.81 -1.26 35.04
CA GLU A 208 13.28 -1.87 33.79
C GLU A 208 12.66 -1.11 32.63
N ASN A 209 13.45 -0.76 31.61
CA ASN A 209 12.96 -0.12 30.40
C ASN A 209 13.45 -0.91 29.18
N LEU A 210 12.55 -1.13 28.22
CA LEU A 210 12.87 -1.66 26.91
C LEU A 210 11.98 -0.98 25.88
N ALA A 211 12.60 -0.22 24.99
CA ALA A 211 11.98 0.33 23.80
C ALA A 211 12.86 0.07 22.58
N VAL A 212 12.26 0.14 21.39
CA VAL A 212 12.94 0.02 20.11
C VAL A 212 12.54 1.19 19.22
N SER A 213 13.45 1.68 18.37
CA SER A 213 13.17 2.82 17.48
C SER A 213 12.10 2.53 16.43
N SER A 214 11.82 1.27 16.15
CA SER A 214 10.69 0.84 15.32
C SER A 214 10.27 -0.59 15.68
N ASN A 215 8.97 -0.82 15.82
CA ASN A 215 8.36 -2.14 16.01
C ASN A 215 7.87 -2.76 14.69
N TYR A 216 8.03 -2.07 13.56
CA TYR A 216 7.56 -2.51 12.26
C TYR A 216 8.52 -2.12 11.13
N PHE A 217 8.77 -3.05 10.22
CA PHE A 217 9.53 -2.81 9.00
C PHE A 217 8.79 -3.41 7.80
N SER A 218 8.52 -2.59 6.78
CA SER A 218 8.19 -3.07 5.44
C SER A 218 9.45 -2.94 4.58
N VAL A 219 10.03 -4.08 4.18
CA VAL A 219 11.35 -4.15 3.54
C VAL A 219 11.24 -4.65 2.10
N SER A 220 12.21 -4.25 1.29
CA SER A 220 12.23 -4.54 -0.14
C SER A 220 12.60 -6.01 -0.39
N PRO A 221 12.24 -6.59 -1.55
CA PRO A 221 12.46 -8.00 -1.82
C PRO A 221 13.93 -8.38 -1.98
N GLU A 222 14.85 -7.43 -2.15
CA GLU A 222 16.28 -7.70 -2.35
C GLU A 222 17.00 -8.07 -1.05
N ASN A 223 18.19 -8.68 -1.20
CA ASN A 223 19.09 -8.85 -0.08
C ASN A 223 19.61 -7.48 0.41
N LYS A 224 19.24 -7.09 1.63
CA LYS A 224 19.53 -5.76 2.16
C LYS A 224 19.61 -5.76 3.69
N SER A 225 20.46 -4.87 4.23
CA SER A 225 20.57 -4.62 5.67
C SER A 225 19.68 -3.45 6.08
N TYR A 226 19.07 -3.59 7.25
CA TYR A 226 18.30 -2.56 7.94
C TYR A 226 18.82 -2.42 9.37
N ASN A 227 18.49 -1.33 10.04
CA ASN A 227 18.90 -1.07 11.41
C ASN A 227 17.74 -0.51 12.25
N PHE A 228 17.81 -0.77 13.55
CA PHE A 228 16.98 -0.13 14.57
C PHE A 228 17.80 0.06 15.84
N VAL A 229 17.38 0.99 16.68
CA VAL A 229 18.02 1.28 17.97
C VAL A 229 17.21 0.60 19.07
N ILE A 230 17.89 -0.08 19.98
CA ILE A 230 17.34 -0.62 21.21
C ILE A 230 17.66 0.38 22.32
N TYR A 231 16.65 0.82 23.06
CA TYR A 231 16.79 1.69 24.24
C TYR A 231 16.45 0.88 25.49
N THR A 232 17.46 0.56 26.29
CA THR A 232 17.27 -0.12 27.57
C THR A 232 18.36 0.29 28.56
N ASN A 233 18.07 0.20 29.85
CA ASN A 233 19.02 0.39 30.95
C ASN A 233 19.68 -0.92 31.42
N MET A 234 19.42 -2.03 30.71
CA MET A 234 19.88 -3.38 31.07
C MET A 234 20.59 -4.07 29.89
N SER A 235 21.10 -5.28 30.14
CA SER A 235 21.53 -6.20 29.09
C SER A 235 20.33 -6.76 28.34
N TRP A 236 20.44 -6.89 27.03
CA TRP A 236 19.38 -7.41 26.17
C TRP A 236 19.84 -8.59 25.32
N GLU A 237 18.88 -9.44 24.94
CA GLU A 237 19.03 -10.55 23.99
C GLU A 237 18.06 -10.35 22.83
N ALA A 238 18.46 -10.72 21.62
CA ALA A 238 17.62 -10.61 20.43
C ALA A 238 17.67 -11.89 19.59
N SER A 239 16.53 -12.27 19.04
CA SER A 239 16.40 -13.44 18.15
C SER A 239 15.39 -13.18 17.04
N SER A 240 15.58 -13.79 15.87
CA SER A 240 14.56 -13.86 14.83
C SER A 240 13.97 -15.28 14.79
N ASP A 241 12.68 -15.37 14.52
CA ASP A 241 11.98 -16.64 14.29
C ASP A 241 12.19 -17.19 12.87
N GLN A 242 12.76 -16.42 11.95
CA GLN A 242 12.98 -16.80 10.56
C GLN A 242 14.46 -16.80 10.19
N SER A 243 14.91 -17.87 9.53
CA SER A 243 16.31 -18.02 9.08
C SER A 243 16.72 -17.03 7.97
N TRP A 244 15.76 -16.48 7.22
CA TRP A 244 16.02 -15.48 6.18
C TRP A 244 16.24 -14.06 6.71
N CYS A 245 16.01 -13.82 8.01
CA CYS A 245 16.24 -12.56 8.71
C CYS A 245 17.33 -12.75 9.78
N VAL A 246 18.56 -12.35 9.48
CA VAL A 246 19.73 -12.61 10.32
C VAL A 246 20.15 -11.35 11.06
N LEU A 247 20.21 -11.43 12.39
CA LEU A 247 20.67 -10.33 13.26
C LEU A 247 22.20 -10.23 13.26
N SER A 248 22.72 -9.01 13.33
CA SER A 248 24.17 -8.75 13.44
C SER A 248 24.75 -9.11 14.81
N SER A 249 23.92 -9.15 15.85
CA SER A 249 24.26 -9.65 17.19
C SER A 249 23.01 -10.29 17.83
N SER A 250 23.22 -11.25 18.73
CA SER A 250 22.15 -11.87 19.53
C SER A 250 22.01 -11.27 20.93
N SER A 251 22.91 -10.37 21.32
CA SER A 251 22.87 -9.69 22.61
C SER A 251 23.63 -8.37 22.62
N GLY A 252 23.40 -7.55 23.64
CA GLY A 252 24.12 -6.32 23.90
C GLY A 252 23.75 -5.71 25.24
N ASN A 253 24.26 -4.50 25.51
CA ASN A 253 24.02 -3.78 26.75
C ASN A 253 23.61 -2.34 26.44
N GLY A 254 22.64 -1.84 27.20
CA GLY A 254 22.24 -0.44 27.13
C GLY A 254 21.66 -0.06 25.76
N GLU A 255 21.82 1.22 25.41
CA GLU A 255 21.49 1.72 24.08
C GLU A 255 22.42 1.12 23.02
N ASN A 256 21.83 0.51 21.98
CA ASN A 256 22.61 -0.15 20.95
C ASN A 256 21.89 -0.11 19.59
N THR A 257 22.62 0.11 18.50
CA THR A 257 22.08 -0.01 17.14
C THR A 257 22.25 -1.45 16.67
N LEU A 258 21.14 -2.18 16.52
CA LEU A 258 21.13 -3.53 16.00
C LEU A 258 20.74 -3.53 14.51
N SER A 259 21.58 -4.15 13.69
CA SER A 259 21.26 -4.38 12.27
C SER A 259 20.71 -5.79 12.04
N PHE A 260 19.80 -5.91 11.09
CA PHE A 260 19.33 -7.20 10.57
C PHE A 260 19.44 -7.24 9.05
N ASN A 261 19.85 -8.39 8.52
CA ASN A 261 19.96 -8.66 7.09
C ASN A 261 18.81 -9.55 6.65
N VAL A 262 18.13 -9.17 5.59
CA VAL A 262 17.13 -10.02 4.95
C VAL A 262 17.71 -10.61 3.66
N SER A 263 17.52 -11.90 3.42
CA SER A 263 17.83 -12.52 2.12
C SER A 263 16.81 -12.13 1.04
N GLU A 264 17.11 -12.37 -0.24
CA GLU A 264 16.18 -12.05 -1.34
C GLU A 264 14.87 -12.88 -1.22
N ASN A 265 13.72 -12.27 -1.52
CA ASN A 265 12.41 -12.92 -1.53
C ASN A 265 11.90 -13.16 -2.97
N THR A 266 12.18 -14.35 -3.49
CA THR A 266 11.80 -14.79 -4.85
C THR A 266 10.52 -15.61 -4.91
N THR A 267 9.79 -15.76 -3.81
CA THR A 267 8.65 -16.70 -3.69
C THR A 267 7.36 -16.22 -4.37
N GLY A 268 7.32 -14.95 -4.81
CA GLY A 268 6.11 -14.32 -5.37
C GLY A 268 5.03 -13.98 -4.34
N LEU A 269 5.28 -14.19 -3.04
CA LEU A 269 4.40 -13.81 -1.92
C LEU A 269 5.20 -13.04 -0.86
N GLU A 270 4.56 -12.07 -0.21
CA GLU A 270 5.18 -11.41 0.94
C GLU A 270 5.43 -12.43 2.07
N ARG A 271 6.51 -12.21 2.83
CA ARG A 271 6.88 -13.09 3.94
C ARG A 271 7.14 -12.27 5.21
N LYS A 272 6.85 -12.87 6.36
CA LYS A 272 6.91 -12.21 7.67
C LYS A 272 7.95 -12.87 8.58
N ALA A 273 8.74 -12.05 9.25
CA ALA A 273 9.57 -12.45 10.39
C ALA A 273 9.20 -11.61 11.61
N VAL A 274 9.41 -12.16 12.79
CA VAL A 274 9.29 -11.51 14.09
C VAL A 274 10.65 -11.56 14.78
N VAL A 275 11.22 -10.39 15.03
CA VAL A 275 12.41 -10.25 15.88
C VAL A 275 11.95 -9.96 17.30
N LYS A 276 12.34 -10.82 18.24
CA LYS A 276 12.06 -10.64 19.66
C LYS A 276 13.29 -10.10 20.35
N VAL A 277 13.15 -8.93 20.98
CA VAL A 277 14.17 -8.33 21.85
C VAL A 277 13.69 -8.47 23.29
N LYS A 278 14.54 -9.01 24.15
CA LYS A 278 14.25 -9.23 25.57
C LYS A 278 15.28 -8.50 26.42
N SER A 279 14.84 -7.79 27.45
CA SER A 279 15.70 -7.11 28.43
C SER A 279 15.07 -7.26 29.81
N GLY A 280 15.71 -8.02 30.70
CA GLY A 280 15.11 -8.41 31.97
C GLY A 280 13.80 -9.20 31.79
N SER A 281 12.72 -8.69 32.38
CA SER A 281 11.37 -9.24 32.25
C SER A 281 10.59 -8.74 31.03
N LEU A 282 11.07 -7.66 30.39
CA LEU A 282 10.40 -7.01 29.27
C LEU A 282 10.75 -7.68 27.94
N THR A 283 9.78 -7.76 27.03
CA THR A 283 9.95 -8.27 25.67
C THR A 283 9.27 -7.34 24.68
N GLN A 284 9.98 -6.98 23.63
CA GLN A 284 9.45 -6.23 22.50
C GLN A 284 9.52 -7.08 21.24
N GLU A 285 8.43 -7.10 20.48
CA GLU A 285 8.39 -7.78 19.19
C GLU A 285 8.44 -6.76 18.06
N ILE A 286 9.24 -7.06 17.05
CA ILE A 286 9.42 -6.25 15.85
C ILE A 286 8.95 -7.09 14.66
N THR A 287 7.91 -6.63 13.97
CA THR A 287 7.38 -7.31 12.78
C THR A 287 8.11 -6.82 11.53
N ILE A 288 8.70 -7.74 10.78
CA ILE A 288 9.34 -7.47 9.50
C ILE A 288 8.51 -8.14 8.41
N ILE A 289 7.92 -7.35 7.52
CA ILE A 289 7.24 -7.81 6.30
C ILE A 289 8.17 -7.53 5.11
N GLN A 290 8.69 -8.58 4.50
CA GLN A 290 9.46 -8.48 3.27
C GLN A 290 8.53 -8.69 2.07
N GLN A 291 8.47 -7.67 1.21
CA GLN A 291 7.75 -7.74 -0.06
C GLN A 291 8.35 -8.83 -0.94
N SER A 292 7.58 -9.34 -1.91
CA SER A 292 8.10 -10.27 -2.92
C SER A 292 8.54 -9.52 -4.16
N LYS A 293 9.51 -10.09 -4.88
CA LYS A 293 9.79 -9.67 -6.24
C LYS A 293 8.57 -9.99 -7.10
N SER A 294 7.95 -8.98 -7.72
CA SER A 294 6.69 -9.15 -8.47
C SER A 294 6.78 -10.33 -9.43
N ALA A 295 5.84 -11.27 -9.31
CA ALA A 295 5.77 -12.41 -10.21
C ALA A 295 5.54 -11.92 -11.64
N THR A 296 6.29 -12.48 -12.59
CA THR A 296 6.19 -12.20 -14.02
C THR A 296 5.98 -13.51 -14.74
N LEU A 297 5.02 -13.51 -15.68
CA LEU A 297 4.78 -14.62 -16.57
C LEU A 297 4.27 -14.07 -17.89
N SER A 298 5.06 -14.23 -18.95
CA SER A 298 4.67 -13.90 -20.31
C SER A 298 5.09 -15.01 -21.27
N VAL A 299 4.37 -15.09 -22.38
CA VAL A 299 4.66 -15.98 -23.50
C VAL A 299 4.92 -15.13 -24.74
N SER A 300 5.80 -15.57 -25.63
CA SER A 300 6.18 -14.79 -26.82
C SER A 300 5.02 -14.59 -27.82
N THR A 301 3.99 -15.42 -27.74
CA THR A 301 2.72 -15.29 -28.47
C THR A 301 1.61 -16.01 -27.70
N ASN A 302 0.38 -15.50 -27.78
CA ASN A 302 -0.83 -16.12 -27.23
C ASN A 302 -1.67 -16.83 -28.31
N ILE A 303 -1.25 -16.82 -29.57
CA ILE A 303 -1.98 -17.45 -30.69
C ILE A 303 -0.99 -18.15 -31.63
N PHE A 304 -1.38 -19.34 -32.11
CA PHE A 304 -0.77 -20.04 -33.24
C PHE A 304 -1.83 -20.44 -34.25
N SER A 305 -1.55 -20.20 -35.54
CA SER A 305 -2.30 -20.78 -36.67
C SER A 305 -1.39 -21.77 -37.39
N VAL A 306 -1.77 -23.05 -37.38
CA VAL A 306 -0.92 -24.16 -37.84
C VAL A 306 -1.62 -24.97 -38.93
N ASN A 307 -0.84 -25.57 -39.83
CA ASN A 307 -1.37 -26.37 -40.93
C ASN A 307 -1.88 -27.73 -40.45
N ALA A 308 -2.66 -28.41 -41.29
CA ALA A 308 -3.23 -29.72 -40.98
C ALA A 308 -2.17 -30.82 -40.77
N ASP A 309 -0.94 -30.65 -41.24
CA ASP A 309 0.14 -31.62 -41.09
C ASP A 309 0.68 -31.72 -39.64
N ARG A 310 1.29 -32.86 -39.32
CA ARG A 310 2.05 -33.02 -38.08
C ARG A 310 3.28 -32.10 -38.09
N ASN A 311 3.45 -31.26 -37.08
CA ASN A 311 4.61 -30.38 -36.97
C ASN A 311 4.93 -30.00 -35.52
N THR A 312 6.10 -29.39 -35.29
CA THR A 312 6.55 -28.90 -33.98
C THR A 312 6.74 -27.39 -34.05
N TYR A 313 6.22 -26.69 -33.05
CA TYR A 313 6.28 -25.23 -32.94
C TYR A 313 6.96 -24.83 -31.63
N ASN A 314 7.70 -23.74 -31.66
CA ASN A 314 8.43 -23.22 -30.51
C ASN A 314 7.87 -21.86 -30.08
N PHE A 315 7.87 -21.61 -28.78
CA PHE A 315 7.59 -20.30 -28.20
C PHE A 315 8.44 -20.11 -26.94
N SER A 316 8.64 -18.86 -26.53
CA SER A 316 9.42 -18.56 -25.32
C SER A 316 8.49 -18.20 -24.17
N ILE A 317 8.76 -18.79 -23.01
CA ILE A 317 8.17 -18.45 -21.72
C ILE A 317 9.19 -17.58 -20.97
N THR A 318 8.77 -16.43 -20.49
CA THR A 318 9.56 -15.55 -19.63
C THR A 318 8.92 -15.53 -18.25
N SER A 319 9.65 -15.97 -17.23
CA SER A 319 9.17 -15.97 -15.86
C SER A 319 10.31 -15.85 -14.85
N ASN A 320 10.02 -15.26 -13.70
CA ASN A 320 10.88 -15.28 -12.52
C ASN A 320 10.41 -16.31 -11.47
N LEU A 321 9.47 -17.17 -11.81
CA LEU A 321 8.99 -18.28 -10.99
C LEU A 321 9.11 -19.61 -11.74
N ASP A 322 9.00 -20.71 -11.00
CA ASP A 322 8.73 -22.02 -11.59
C ASP A 322 7.31 -22.06 -12.17
N TRP A 323 7.17 -22.72 -13.32
CA TRP A 323 5.92 -22.76 -14.06
C TRP A 323 5.59 -24.16 -14.56
N THR A 324 4.30 -24.40 -14.73
CA THR A 324 3.73 -25.62 -15.29
C THR A 324 3.06 -25.31 -16.62
N ILE A 325 3.01 -26.30 -17.51
CA ILE A 325 2.39 -26.16 -18.83
C ILE A 325 1.56 -27.40 -19.14
N THR A 326 0.34 -27.17 -19.59
CA THR A 326 -0.60 -28.23 -19.97
C THR A 326 -1.31 -27.87 -21.27
N SER A 327 -1.84 -28.87 -21.98
CA SER A 327 -2.83 -28.66 -23.03
C SER A 327 -4.12 -29.39 -22.67
N ASP A 328 -5.25 -28.81 -23.06
CA ASP A 328 -6.57 -29.42 -22.93
C ASP A 328 -6.86 -30.49 -24.00
N GLN A 329 -6.06 -30.54 -25.08
CA GLN A 329 -6.25 -31.48 -26.19
C GLN A 329 -5.05 -32.43 -26.37
N SER A 330 -5.33 -33.72 -26.54
CA SER A 330 -4.29 -34.74 -26.73
C SER A 330 -3.52 -34.62 -28.04
N TRP A 331 -4.08 -33.97 -29.06
CA TRP A 331 -3.42 -33.77 -30.36
C TRP A 331 -2.40 -32.62 -30.36
N CYS A 332 -2.39 -31.77 -29.33
CA CYS A 332 -1.47 -30.63 -29.15
C CYS A 332 -0.70 -30.81 -27.84
N THR A 333 0.54 -31.32 -27.89
CA THR A 333 1.26 -31.74 -26.68
C THR A 333 2.51 -30.90 -26.44
N PRO A 334 2.61 -30.17 -25.31
CA PRO A 334 3.85 -29.53 -24.88
C PRO A 334 4.98 -30.55 -24.68
N SER A 335 6.22 -30.19 -25.01
CA SER A 335 7.37 -31.10 -24.91
C SER A 335 7.83 -31.39 -23.48
N ILE A 336 7.40 -30.58 -22.51
CA ILE A 336 7.67 -30.70 -21.08
C ILE A 336 6.41 -30.34 -20.30
N ALA A 337 6.32 -30.74 -19.03
CA ALA A 337 5.18 -30.43 -18.16
C ALA A 337 5.45 -29.25 -17.20
N ALA A 338 6.71 -28.89 -16.98
CA ALA A 338 7.13 -27.82 -16.10
C ALA A 338 8.53 -27.31 -16.46
N GLY A 339 8.85 -26.09 -16.04
CA GLY A 339 10.16 -25.47 -16.17
C GLY A 339 10.36 -24.35 -15.16
N SER A 340 11.51 -23.69 -15.24
CA SER A 340 11.89 -22.57 -14.37
C SER A 340 12.51 -21.46 -15.19
N ASN A 341 12.46 -20.24 -14.66
CA ASN A 341 13.05 -19.06 -15.31
C ASN A 341 12.51 -18.86 -16.75
N ASN A 342 13.32 -18.22 -17.60
CA ASN A 342 13.02 -18.06 -19.01
C ASN A 342 13.44 -19.32 -19.77
N GLN A 343 12.54 -19.85 -20.59
CA GLN A 343 12.81 -21.04 -21.39
C GLN A 343 12.07 -21.01 -22.71
N THR A 344 12.71 -21.51 -23.77
CA THR A 344 12.01 -21.84 -25.01
C THR A 344 11.42 -23.23 -24.90
N VAL A 345 10.12 -23.34 -25.11
CA VAL A 345 9.35 -24.58 -25.04
C VAL A 345 8.78 -24.89 -26.42
N SER A 346 8.73 -26.17 -26.74
CA SER A 346 8.11 -26.65 -27.97
C SER A 346 6.79 -27.35 -27.68
N PHE A 347 5.88 -27.37 -28.65
CA PHE A 347 4.72 -28.25 -28.63
C PHE A 347 4.57 -28.94 -29.98
N VAL A 348 4.07 -30.17 -29.96
CA VAL A 348 3.84 -30.98 -31.15
C VAL A 348 2.35 -31.00 -31.44
N VAL A 349 1.97 -30.71 -32.68
CA VAL A 349 0.62 -30.93 -33.18
C VAL A 349 0.60 -32.19 -34.03
N SER A 350 -0.40 -33.05 -33.79
CA SER A 350 -0.69 -34.22 -34.63
C SER A 350 -1.41 -33.80 -35.91
N GLU A 351 -1.40 -34.66 -36.93
CA GLU A 351 -2.11 -34.41 -38.19
C GLU A 351 -3.64 -34.28 -37.99
N ASN A 352 -4.29 -33.37 -38.71
CA ASN A 352 -5.75 -33.20 -38.76
C ASN A 352 -6.33 -33.70 -40.08
N THR A 353 -6.73 -34.97 -40.14
CA THR A 353 -7.31 -35.58 -41.35
C THR A 353 -8.75 -35.17 -41.65
N SER A 354 -9.36 -34.34 -40.81
CA SER A 354 -10.71 -33.80 -41.01
C SER A 354 -10.69 -32.59 -41.93
N ALA A 355 -11.78 -32.35 -42.66
CA ALA A 355 -11.99 -31.10 -43.39
C ALA A 355 -12.36 -29.91 -42.50
N GLN A 356 -12.64 -30.15 -41.21
CA GLN A 356 -12.96 -29.13 -40.22
C GLN A 356 -11.71 -28.70 -39.45
N GLU A 357 -11.61 -27.39 -39.16
CA GLU A 357 -10.60 -26.87 -38.24
C GLU A 357 -10.84 -27.35 -36.80
N ARG A 358 -9.76 -27.38 -36.01
CA ARG A 358 -9.82 -27.73 -34.58
C ARG A 358 -8.92 -26.82 -33.76
N THR A 359 -9.28 -26.63 -32.49
CA THR A 359 -8.57 -25.73 -31.57
C THR A 359 -8.13 -26.44 -30.30
N ALA A 360 -6.99 -26.02 -29.76
CA ALA A 360 -6.45 -26.45 -28.48
C ALA A 360 -5.96 -25.23 -27.70
N MET A 361 -6.00 -25.33 -26.37
CA MET A 361 -5.56 -24.32 -25.43
C MET A 361 -4.38 -24.86 -24.62
N ILE A 362 -3.21 -24.24 -24.79
CA ILE A 362 -2.05 -24.48 -23.93
C ILE A 362 -2.10 -23.48 -22.78
N SER A 363 -2.09 -23.98 -21.54
CA SER A 363 -2.12 -23.17 -20.32
C SER A 363 -0.75 -23.21 -19.64
N VAL A 364 -0.10 -22.06 -19.50
CA VAL A 364 1.15 -21.89 -18.75
C VAL A 364 0.83 -21.19 -17.43
N LYS A 365 1.16 -21.82 -16.30
CA LYS A 365 0.83 -21.31 -14.97
C LYS A 365 2.08 -21.18 -14.09
N ALA A 366 2.29 -20.01 -13.50
CA ALA A 366 3.36 -19.72 -12.55
C ALA A 366 2.77 -19.02 -11.31
N GLY A 367 2.72 -19.69 -10.17
CA GLY A 367 1.99 -19.20 -8.99
C GLY A 367 0.50 -18.96 -9.28
N THR A 368 0.05 -17.72 -9.12
CA THR A 368 -1.32 -17.26 -9.45
C THR A 368 -1.47 -16.75 -10.88
N LEU A 369 -0.38 -16.57 -11.62
CA LEU A 369 -0.39 -16.07 -13.00
C LEU A 369 -0.69 -17.20 -13.97
N LEU A 370 -1.56 -16.93 -14.94
CA LEU A 370 -1.96 -17.86 -16.00
C LEU A 370 -1.87 -17.15 -17.34
N GLN A 371 -1.14 -17.75 -18.28
CA GLN A 371 -1.12 -17.36 -19.68
C GLN A 371 -1.71 -18.48 -20.51
N GLN A 372 -2.56 -18.13 -21.47
CA GLN A 372 -3.22 -19.10 -22.34
C GLN A 372 -2.83 -18.83 -23.79
N ILE A 373 -2.48 -19.91 -24.50
CA ILE A 373 -2.10 -19.88 -25.90
C ILE A 373 -3.14 -20.69 -26.67
N THR A 374 -3.82 -20.04 -27.60
CA THR A 374 -4.78 -20.69 -28.50
C THR A 374 -4.07 -21.20 -29.75
N VAL A 375 -4.14 -22.51 -29.99
CA VAL A 375 -3.60 -23.15 -31.19
C VAL A 375 -4.76 -23.56 -32.07
N THR A 376 -4.89 -22.93 -33.24
CA THR A 376 -5.88 -23.27 -34.27
C THR A 376 -5.20 -24.05 -35.39
N GLN A 377 -5.61 -25.29 -35.62
CA GLN A 377 -5.12 -26.14 -36.70
C GLN A 377 -6.15 -26.23 -37.82
N THR A 378 -5.73 -25.94 -39.05
CA THR A 378 -6.59 -26.03 -40.24
C THR A 378 -7.02 -27.47 -40.53
N GLY A 379 -8.16 -27.63 -41.20
CA GLY A 379 -8.59 -28.91 -41.78
C GLY A 379 -7.83 -29.23 -43.09
N THR A 380 -7.81 -30.51 -43.46
CA THR A 380 -7.35 -30.94 -44.79
C THR A 380 -8.38 -30.61 -45.88
N ASN A 381 -7.97 -30.62 -47.15
CA ASN A 381 -8.89 -30.38 -48.26
C ASN A 381 -10.03 -31.42 -48.30
N GLN A 382 -11.23 -30.99 -48.71
CA GLN A 382 -12.35 -31.90 -48.90
C GLN A 382 -12.05 -32.89 -50.02
N THR A 383 -12.35 -34.16 -49.79
CA THR A 383 -12.16 -35.25 -50.75
C THR A 383 -13.50 -35.94 -51.00
N LEU A 384 -13.81 -36.23 -52.26
CA LEU A 384 -14.97 -37.01 -52.68
C LEU A 384 -14.55 -37.89 -53.85
N ALA A 385 -14.75 -39.19 -53.73
CA ALA A 385 -14.48 -40.17 -54.77
C ALA A 385 -15.52 -41.29 -54.75
N VAL A 386 -15.72 -41.95 -55.88
CA VAL A 386 -16.55 -43.17 -55.99
C VAL A 386 -15.74 -44.29 -56.63
N SER A 387 -15.91 -45.51 -56.14
CA SER A 387 -15.19 -46.70 -56.65
C SER A 387 -15.50 -47.04 -58.11
N ARG A 388 -16.65 -46.60 -58.63
CA ARG A 388 -17.10 -46.84 -60.01
C ARG A 388 -18.04 -45.75 -60.49
N ASN A 389 -17.83 -45.23 -61.70
CA ASN A 389 -18.59 -44.12 -62.28
C ASN A 389 -19.53 -44.54 -63.45
N SER A 390 -19.59 -45.83 -63.80
CA SER A 390 -20.53 -46.32 -64.83
C SER A 390 -20.90 -47.80 -64.69
N PHE A 391 -22.14 -48.12 -65.07
CA PHE A 391 -22.73 -49.46 -65.07
C PHE A 391 -23.54 -49.72 -66.36
N LEU A 392 -23.45 -50.93 -66.90
CA LEU A 392 -24.20 -51.38 -68.09
C LEU A 392 -24.98 -52.66 -67.77
N PHE A 393 -26.27 -52.67 -68.11
CA PHE A 393 -27.18 -53.79 -67.89
C PHE A 393 -27.92 -54.19 -69.17
N GLY A 394 -28.28 -55.47 -69.30
CA GLY A 394 -29.21 -55.93 -70.33
C GLY A 394 -30.63 -55.41 -70.11
N SER A 395 -31.57 -55.72 -71.02
CA SER A 395 -32.96 -55.23 -70.91
C SER A 395 -33.72 -55.72 -69.67
N GLU A 396 -33.17 -56.67 -68.91
CA GLU A 396 -33.76 -57.24 -67.68
C GLU A 396 -33.55 -56.36 -66.44
N LYS A 397 -34.35 -56.57 -65.38
CA LYS A 397 -34.17 -55.91 -64.06
C LYS A 397 -32.85 -56.34 -63.39
N GLY A 398 -32.29 -55.51 -62.51
CA GLY A 398 -30.97 -55.74 -61.90
C GLY A 398 -30.67 -54.86 -60.69
N HIS A 399 -29.46 -54.99 -60.12
CA HIS A 399 -28.95 -54.15 -59.03
C HIS A 399 -27.44 -53.88 -59.20
N GLY A 400 -26.94 -52.81 -58.60
CA GLY A 400 -25.52 -52.46 -58.59
C GLY A 400 -25.08 -51.84 -57.26
N GLU A 401 -23.79 -51.88 -56.96
CA GLU A 401 -23.20 -51.31 -55.75
C GLU A 401 -21.90 -50.56 -56.06
N PHE A 402 -21.63 -49.49 -55.30
CA PHE A 402 -20.37 -48.77 -55.32
C PHE A 402 -20.05 -48.16 -53.94
N THR A 403 -18.77 -48.03 -53.62
CA THR A 403 -18.31 -47.30 -52.43
C THR A 403 -18.05 -45.83 -52.73
N ILE A 404 -18.52 -44.95 -51.85
CA ILE A 404 -18.19 -43.52 -51.78
C ILE A 404 -17.07 -43.37 -50.74
N SER A 405 -16.00 -42.65 -51.10
CA SER A 405 -14.91 -42.28 -50.18
C SER A 405 -14.89 -40.77 -50.00
N SER A 406 -15.02 -40.29 -48.77
CA SER A 406 -15.12 -38.87 -48.46
C SER A 406 -14.65 -38.57 -47.03
N ASN A 407 -14.01 -37.41 -46.82
CA ASN A 407 -13.71 -36.86 -45.48
C ASN A 407 -14.71 -35.75 -45.07
N THR A 408 -15.79 -35.58 -45.83
CA THR A 408 -16.90 -34.64 -45.57
C THR A 408 -18.27 -35.30 -45.79
N ASN A 409 -19.34 -34.64 -45.37
CA ASN A 409 -20.71 -35.12 -45.57
C ASN A 409 -21.12 -35.00 -47.05
N TRP A 410 -21.89 -35.97 -47.54
CA TRP A 410 -22.33 -36.03 -48.93
C TRP A 410 -23.81 -36.43 -49.04
N ASN A 411 -24.45 -35.98 -50.11
CA ASN A 411 -25.80 -36.34 -50.52
C ASN A 411 -25.74 -37.19 -51.80
N ILE A 412 -26.77 -37.99 -52.03
CA ILE A 412 -26.87 -38.84 -53.22
C ILE A 412 -28.31 -38.89 -53.74
N SER A 413 -28.47 -38.82 -55.06
CA SER A 413 -29.78 -38.89 -55.73
C SER A 413 -29.69 -39.55 -57.10
N SER A 414 -30.82 -40.00 -57.66
CA SER A 414 -30.92 -40.52 -59.02
C SER A 414 -31.95 -39.71 -59.81
N ASP A 415 -31.65 -39.41 -61.07
CA ASP A 415 -32.51 -38.56 -61.92
C ASP A 415 -33.69 -39.30 -62.57
N LYS A 416 -33.68 -40.65 -62.58
CA LYS A 416 -34.74 -41.48 -63.15
C LYS A 416 -35.35 -42.43 -62.14
N SER A 417 -36.67 -42.53 -62.14
CA SER A 417 -37.43 -43.42 -61.26
C SER A 417 -37.19 -44.92 -61.50
N TRP A 418 -36.71 -45.32 -62.68
CA TRP A 418 -36.40 -46.72 -62.99
C TRP A 418 -35.04 -47.18 -62.42
N CYS A 419 -34.20 -46.25 -61.97
CA CYS A 419 -32.91 -46.51 -61.31
C CYS A 419 -32.94 -45.84 -59.93
N SER A 420 -33.17 -46.59 -58.85
CA SER A 420 -33.40 -46.02 -57.51
C SER A 420 -32.26 -46.30 -56.53
N VAL A 421 -31.91 -45.30 -55.72
CA VAL A 421 -30.94 -45.40 -54.63
C VAL A 421 -31.67 -45.21 -53.31
N ALA A 422 -31.51 -46.14 -52.36
CA ALA A 422 -32.22 -46.09 -51.08
C ALA A 422 -31.57 -45.16 -50.04
N THR A 423 -30.26 -44.94 -50.15
CA THR A 423 -29.53 -43.98 -49.30
C THR A 423 -29.69 -42.59 -49.91
N THR A 424 -29.94 -41.55 -49.11
CA THR A 424 -30.09 -40.15 -49.57
C THR A 424 -28.95 -39.23 -49.10
N SER A 425 -28.27 -39.59 -48.02
CA SER A 425 -27.08 -38.89 -47.51
C SER A 425 -26.18 -39.81 -46.69
N GLY A 426 -24.95 -39.37 -46.45
CA GLY A 426 -23.98 -40.07 -45.61
C GLY A 426 -22.79 -39.21 -45.22
N SER A 427 -21.97 -39.76 -44.35
CA SER A 427 -20.70 -39.19 -43.90
C SER A 427 -19.61 -40.25 -43.96
N ASN A 428 -18.36 -39.81 -44.09
CA ASN A 428 -17.20 -40.68 -44.26
C ASN A 428 -17.34 -41.64 -45.46
N ASN A 429 -16.56 -42.71 -45.47
CA ASN A 429 -16.62 -43.74 -46.50
C ASN A 429 -17.83 -44.66 -46.28
N LYS A 430 -18.60 -44.94 -47.33
CA LYS A 430 -19.76 -45.83 -47.25
C LYS A 430 -20.03 -46.54 -48.57
N THR A 431 -20.43 -47.81 -48.50
CA THR A 431 -20.95 -48.54 -49.67
C THR A 431 -22.43 -48.27 -49.83
N VAL A 432 -22.84 -47.95 -51.08
CA VAL A 432 -24.22 -47.64 -51.45
C VAL A 432 -24.66 -48.54 -52.61
N SER A 433 -25.87 -49.07 -52.49
CA SER A 433 -26.49 -49.96 -53.47
C SER A 433 -27.67 -49.26 -54.17
N PHE A 434 -27.91 -49.60 -55.43
CA PHE A 434 -29.00 -49.09 -56.25
C PHE A 434 -29.68 -50.22 -57.05
N LEU A 435 -30.95 -50.01 -57.41
CA LEU A 435 -31.79 -50.99 -58.12
C LEU A 435 -32.22 -50.46 -59.49
N ILE A 436 -32.36 -51.34 -60.48
CA ILE A 436 -32.93 -51.01 -61.80
C ILE A 436 -34.11 -51.92 -62.18
N THR A 437 -35.13 -51.35 -62.84
CA THR A 437 -36.28 -52.10 -63.38
C THR A 437 -36.05 -52.57 -64.83
N GLU A 438 -36.86 -53.48 -65.36
CA GLU A 438 -36.75 -54.02 -66.73
C GLU A 438 -37.04 -52.95 -67.82
N ASN A 439 -36.28 -52.95 -68.92
CA ASN A 439 -36.51 -52.14 -70.12
C ASN A 439 -37.24 -52.95 -71.19
N THR A 440 -38.57 -52.80 -71.24
CA THR A 440 -39.44 -53.49 -72.19
C THR A 440 -39.48 -52.85 -73.58
N SER A 441 -38.82 -51.69 -73.75
CA SER A 441 -38.76 -50.99 -75.04
C SER A 441 -37.67 -51.57 -75.95
N THR A 442 -37.75 -51.28 -77.24
CA THR A 442 -36.70 -51.62 -78.21
C THR A 442 -35.54 -50.63 -78.20
N GLN A 443 -35.63 -49.56 -77.39
CA GLN A 443 -34.64 -48.49 -77.28
C GLN A 443 -33.83 -48.63 -75.99
N ARG A 444 -32.52 -48.37 -76.06
CA ARG A 444 -31.66 -48.26 -74.88
C ARG A 444 -32.05 -47.04 -74.04
N ARG A 445 -31.96 -47.14 -72.71
CA ARG A 445 -32.21 -46.03 -71.76
C ARG A 445 -31.04 -45.84 -70.77
N SER A 446 -30.86 -44.61 -70.25
CA SER A 446 -29.82 -44.28 -69.27
C SER A 446 -30.35 -43.41 -68.12
N ALA A 447 -29.74 -43.54 -66.95
CA ALA A 447 -29.98 -42.77 -65.73
C ALA A 447 -28.64 -42.28 -65.14
N ILE A 448 -28.68 -41.20 -64.37
CA ILE A 448 -27.55 -40.59 -63.69
C ILE A 448 -27.81 -40.61 -62.19
N ILE A 449 -26.92 -41.25 -61.44
CA ILE A 449 -26.84 -41.13 -59.98
C ILE A 449 -25.81 -40.04 -59.67
N THR A 450 -26.19 -39.01 -58.93
CA THR A 450 -25.32 -37.89 -58.55
C THR A 450 -24.96 -38.01 -57.07
N VAL A 451 -23.66 -37.99 -56.75
CA VAL A 451 -23.13 -37.87 -55.39
C VAL A 451 -22.50 -36.50 -55.25
N GLU A 452 -22.93 -35.71 -54.27
CA GLU A 452 -22.51 -34.33 -54.11
C GLU A 452 -22.14 -33.97 -52.68
N THR A 453 -21.15 -33.10 -52.53
CA THR A 453 -20.83 -32.38 -51.29
C THR A 453 -21.16 -30.91 -51.51
N SER A 454 -20.91 -30.05 -50.53
CA SER A 454 -21.07 -28.60 -50.69
C SER A 454 -20.13 -27.97 -51.73
N SER A 455 -19.09 -28.68 -52.18
CA SER A 455 -18.01 -28.15 -53.03
C SER A 455 -17.69 -28.98 -54.29
N SER A 456 -18.20 -30.20 -54.42
CA SER A 456 -17.87 -31.11 -55.52
C SER A 456 -19.02 -32.08 -55.81
N SER A 457 -19.16 -32.52 -57.06
CA SER A 457 -20.19 -33.46 -57.50
C SER A 457 -19.59 -34.51 -58.45
N ILE A 458 -20.01 -35.76 -58.29
CA ILE A 458 -19.63 -36.89 -59.14
C ILE A 458 -20.90 -37.54 -59.67
N GLN A 459 -20.96 -37.71 -60.99
CA GLN A 459 -22.05 -38.38 -61.69
C GLN A 459 -21.66 -39.82 -62.07
N ILE A 460 -22.58 -40.75 -61.83
CA ILE A 460 -22.46 -42.17 -62.14
C ILE A 460 -23.51 -42.52 -63.18
N VAL A 461 -23.08 -42.99 -64.35
CA VAL A 461 -23.98 -43.29 -65.48
C VAL A 461 -24.41 -44.76 -65.47
N VAL A 462 -25.72 -45.00 -65.45
CA VAL A 462 -26.32 -46.34 -65.50
C VAL A 462 -27.07 -46.51 -66.82
N THR A 463 -26.67 -47.46 -67.67
CA THR A 463 -27.26 -47.70 -68.99
C THR A 463 -27.91 -49.09 -69.09
N GLN A 464 -29.06 -49.19 -69.76
CA GLN A 464 -29.84 -50.43 -69.94
C GLN A 464 -30.32 -50.62 -71.39
N GLU A 465 -30.07 -51.79 -71.99
CA GLU A 465 -30.39 -52.12 -73.40
C GLU A 465 -31.91 -52.32 -73.69
N GLY A 466 -32.32 -52.33 -74.97
CA GLY A 466 -33.70 -52.61 -75.45
C GLY A 466 -33.86 -53.90 -76.31
N LYS A 467 -35.11 -54.34 -76.58
CA LYS A 467 -35.52 -55.62 -77.25
C LYS A 467 -35.57 -55.54 -78.82
N ILE A 468 -35.34 -56.63 -79.62
CA ILE A 468 -34.97 -56.57 -81.09
C ILE A 468 -35.96 -57.27 -82.12
N GLU A 469 -36.18 -56.73 -83.36
CA GLU A 469 -36.85 -57.34 -84.60
C GLU A 469 -36.45 -56.64 -85.98
N VAL A 470 -36.59 -57.23 -87.22
CA VAL A 470 -36.06 -56.66 -88.54
C VAL A 470 -36.88 -56.89 -89.89
N LEU A 471 -36.91 -55.89 -90.82
CA LEU A 471 -37.57 -55.76 -92.20
C LEU A 471 -36.70 -54.91 -93.22
N PRO A 472 -37.01 -54.74 -94.54
CA PRO A 472 -36.13 -54.03 -95.53
C PRO A 472 -35.82 -52.55 -95.21
N ASN A 473 -34.62 -52.09 -95.56
CA ASN A 473 -33.99 -50.88 -95.00
C ASN A 473 -33.49 -49.90 -96.09
N LEU A 474 -33.87 -48.63 -95.93
CA LEU A 474 -33.28 -47.47 -96.60
C LEU A 474 -33.05 -46.40 -95.52
N SER A 475 -31.78 -46.04 -95.30
CA SER A 475 -31.39 -44.95 -94.41
C SER A 475 -30.38 -44.03 -95.09
N VAL A 476 -30.33 -42.79 -94.62
CA VAL A 476 -29.34 -41.80 -95.06
C VAL A 476 -28.71 -41.17 -93.81
N SER A 477 -27.43 -40.88 -93.86
CA SER A 477 -26.70 -40.30 -92.73
C SER A 477 -25.62 -39.32 -93.20
N PRO A 478 -25.61 -38.08 -92.70
CA PRO A 478 -26.62 -37.48 -91.82
C PRO A 478 -27.94 -37.15 -92.56
N GLU A 479 -29.08 -37.08 -91.85
CA GLU A 479 -30.39 -36.69 -92.42
C GLU A 479 -30.51 -35.16 -92.62
N SER A 480 -29.55 -34.39 -92.12
CA SER A 480 -29.39 -32.97 -92.44
C SER A 480 -27.91 -32.57 -92.43
N ILE A 481 -27.58 -31.58 -93.24
CA ILE A 481 -26.23 -31.03 -93.37
C ILE A 481 -26.34 -29.52 -93.13
N SER A 482 -25.58 -28.98 -92.19
CA SER A 482 -25.45 -27.53 -92.02
C SER A 482 -24.08 -27.07 -92.53
N VAL A 483 -24.08 -25.99 -93.30
CA VAL A 483 -22.91 -25.43 -93.97
C VAL A 483 -22.82 -23.92 -93.72
N THR A 484 -21.61 -23.39 -93.71
CA THR A 484 -21.38 -21.94 -93.59
C THR A 484 -21.84 -21.19 -94.84
N ALA A 485 -21.94 -19.86 -94.74
CA ALA A 485 -22.36 -19.02 -95.85
C ALA A 485 -21.48 -19.15 -97.11
N ASP A 486 -20.23 -19.64 -96.99
CA ASP A 486 -19.28 -19.78 -98.10
C ASP A 486 -19.59 -20.97 -99.04
N GLU A 487 -19.11 -20.92 -100.30
CA GLU A 487 -19.15 -22.03 -101.26
C GLU A 487 -18.37 -23.24 -100.72
N GLN A 488 -18.99 -24.43 -100.75
CA GLN A 488 -18.35 -25.66 -100.28
C GLN A 488 -19.00 -26.93 -100.83
N THR A 489 -18.34 -28.08 -100.66
CA THR A 489 -18.94 -29.40 -100.90
C THR A 489 -19.22 -30.10 -99.59
N SER A 490 -20.31 -30.87 -99.52
CA SER A 490 -20.60 -31.72 -98.37
C SER A 490 -21.12 -33.10 -98.80
N SER A 491 -20.89 -34.12 -97.97
CA SER A 491 -21.18 -35.51 -98.31
C SER A 491 -22.07 -36.19 -97.27
N PHE A 492 -22.90 -37.13 -97.73
CA PHE A 492 -23.67 -38.02 -96.87
C PHE A 492 -23.63 -39.45 -97.41
N SER A 493 -23.94 -40.42 -96.57
CA SER A 493 -24.02 -41.84 -96.94
C SER A 493 -25.46 -42.30 -97.03
N ILE A 494 -25.76 -43.10 -98.05
CA ILE A 494 -27.00 -43.85 -98.22
C ILE A 494 -26.68 -45.29 -97.82
N ALA A 495 -27.46 -45.90 -96.95
CA ALA A 495 -27.42 -47.33 -96.67
C ALA A 495 -28.73 -47.98 -97.13
N SER A 496 -28.63 -48.99 -97.99
CA SER A 496 -29.79 -49.69 -98.51
C SER A 496 -29.48 -51.13 -98.87
N ASN A 497 -30.44 -52.01 -98.57
CA ASN A 497 -30.41 -53.39 -99.03
C ASN A 497 -31.10 -53.62 -100.40
N THR A 498 -31.38 -52.55 -101.17
CA THR A 498 -31.94 -52.57 -102.54
C THR A 498 -31.53 -51.31 -103.36
N ASN A 499 -31.97 -51.19 -104.63
CA ASN A 499 -31.58 -50.12 -105.57
C ASN A 499 -32.33 -48.80 -105.33
N TRP A 500 -31.69 -47.65 -105.51
CA TRP A 500 -32.26 -46.32 -105.24
C TRP A 500 -31.99 -45.25 -106.31
N THR A 501 -32.82 -44.21 -106.36
CA THR A 501 -32.68 -43.00 -107.19
C THR A 501 -32.52 -41.75 -106.31
N ILE A 502 -31.88 -40.69 -106.79
CA ILE A 502 -31.60 -39.46 -106.01
C ILE A 502 -31.80 -38.17 -106.84
N SER A 503 -32.39 -37.13 -106.24
CA SER A 503 -32.53 -35.80 -106.83
C SER A 503 -32.50 -34.68 -105.79
N SER A 504 -32.10 -33.46 -106.18
CA SER A 504 -32.22 -32.25 -105.35
C SER A 504 -33.34 -31.35 -105.89
N ASN A 505 -34.01 -30.63 -105.00
CA ASN A 505 -35.04 -29.65 -105.37
C ASN A 505 -34.49 -28.24 -105.65
N GLN A 506 -33.20 -27.99 -105.37
CA GLN A 506 -32.57 -26.68 -105.56
C GLN A 506 -31.35 -26.79 -106.49
N THR A 507 -31.16 -25.80 -107.35
CA THR A 507 -30.04 -25.78 -108.31
C THR A 507 -28.70 -25.44 -107.67
N TRP A 508 -28.69 -24.75 -106.52
CA TRP A 508 -27.48 -24.37 -105.79
C TRP A 508 -26.93 -25.49 -104.89
N CYS A 509 -27.63 -26.63 -104.79
CA CYS A 509 -27.19 -27.81 -104.03
C CYS A 509 -27.37 -29.06 -104.91
N THR A 510 -26.30 -29.53 -105.55
CA THR A 510 -26.38 -30.53 -106.62
C THR A 510 -25.67 -31.84 -106.23
N PRO A 511 -26.37 -33.01 -106.18
CA PRO A 511 -25.76 -34.31 -105.92
C PRO A 511 -24.90 -34.81 -107.09
N SER A 512 -23.82 -35.53 -106.78
CA SER A 512 -22.84 -36.05 -107.74
C SER A 512 -23.35 -37.16 -108.69
N VAL A 513 -24.48 -37.80 -108.39
CA VAL A 513 -25.11 -38.86 -109.23
C VAL A 513 -26.63 -38.76 -109.18
N THR A 514 -27.33 -39.49 -110.07
CA THR A 514 -28.81 -39.53 -110.13
C THR A 514 -29.43 -40.89 -109.73
N SER A 515 -28.64 -41.96 -109.57
CA SER A 515 -29.08 -43.29 -109.08
C SER A 515 -27.93 -44.15 -108.54
N GLY A 516 -28.24 -45.23 -107.82
CA GLY A 516 -27.27 -46.18 -107.26
C GLY A 516 -27.91 -47.45 -106.67
N SER A 517 -27.06 -48.35 -106.16
CA SER A 517 -27.48 -49.58 -105.49
C SER A 517 -26.59 -49.87 -104.29
N GLY A 518 -27.14 -50.51 -103.26
CA GLY A 518 -26.42 -50.80 -102.02
C GLY A 518 -26.03 -49.53 -101.25
N ASP A 519 -25.15 -49.69 -100.28
CA ASP A 519 -24.61 -48.58 -99.50
C ASP A 519 -23.63 -47.74 -100.34
N LYS A 520 -23.79 -46.40 -100.33
CA LYS A 520 -22.93 -45.49 -101.10
C LYS A 520 -22.85 -44.11 -100.48
N THR A 521 -21.69 -43.47 -100.56
CA THR A 521 -21.52 -42.07 -100.19
C THR A 521 -21.75 -41.15 -101.39
N ILE A 522 -22.56 -40.11 -101.21
CA ILE A 522 -22.88 -39.08 -102.20
C ILE A 522 -22.28 -37.76 -101.75
N THR A 523 -21.58 -37.09 -102.66
CA THR A 523 -21.10 -35.71 -102.45
C THR A 523 -22.03 -34.74 -103.17
N CYS A 524 -22.30 -33.59 -102.56
CA CYS A 524 -23.09 -32.48 -103.11
C CYS A 524 -22.25 -31.21 -103.20
N SER A 525 -22.36 -30.50 -104.32
CA SER A 525 -21.79 -29.16 -104.51
C SER A 525 -22.77 -28.11 -104.03
N ILE A 526 -22.34 -27.17 -103.18
CA ILE A 526 -23.17 -26.13 -102.55
C ILE A 526 -22.57 -24.75 -102.85
N ASP A 527 -23.30 -23.92 -103.57
CA ASP A 527 -22.88 -22.56 -103.93
C ASP A 527 -22.92 -21.61 -102.70
N GLU A 528 -22.21 -20.47 -102.73
CA GLU A 528 -22.16 -19.46 -101.65
C GLU A 528 -23.53 -18.79 -101.38
N ASN A 529 -23.89 -18.59 -100.09
CA ASN A 529 -25.03 -17.80 -99.62
C ASN A 529 -24.61 -16.38 -99.21
N THR A 530 -24.69 -15.44 -100.15
CA THR A 530 -24.35 -14.02 -99.93
C THR A 530 -25.43 -13.24 -99.16
N GLN A 531 -26.47 -13.90 -98.63
CA GLN A 531 -27.58 -13.26 -97.92
C GLN A 531 -27.40 -13.36 -96.40
N SER A 532 -27.86 -12.36 -95.67
CA SER A 532 -27.85 -12.34 -94.20
C SER A 532 -28.83 -13.33 -93.56
N GLN A 533 -29.59 -14.07 -94.36
CA GLN A 533 -30.60 -15.04 -93.94
C GLN A 533 -30.20 -16.45 -94.38
N THR A 534 -30.46 -17.42 -93.51
CA THR A 534 -30.20 -18.84 -93.76
C THR A 534 -31.11 -19.38 -94.89
N ARG A 535 -30.57 -20.20 -95.81
CA ARG A 535 -31.32 -20.86 -96.90
C ARG A 535 -31.23 -22.39 -96.84
N THR A 536 -32.21 -23.11 -97.40
CA THR A 536 -32.27 -24.58 -97.34
C THR A 536 -32.57 -25.28 -98.68
N ALA A 537 -31.97 -26.45 -98.89
CA ALA A 537 -32.24 -27.37 -100.00
C ALA A 537 -32.62 -28.76 -99.47
N THR A 538 -33.38 -29.52 -100.25
CA THR A 538 -33.84 -30.88 -99.91
C THR A 538 -33.46 -31.87 -101.00
N ILE A 539 -32.67 -32.87 -100.62
CA ILE A 539 -32.26 -33.98 -101.49
C ILE A 539 -33.14 -35.18 -101.17
N THR A 540 -33.73 -35.82 -102.17
CA THR A 540 -34.66 -36.95 -102.01
C THR A 540 -34.08 -38.22 -102.62
N ILE A 541 -34.03 -39.32 -101.85
CA ILE A 541 -33.59 -40.66 -102.25
C ILE A 541 -34.80 -41.60 -102.23
N ARG A 542 -35.05 -42.39 -103.30
CA ARG A 542 -36.23 -43.28 -103.42
C ARG A 542 -35.87 -44.72 -103.76
N ILE A 543 -36.60 -45.66 -103.17
CA ILE A 543 -36.64 -47.11 -103.46
C ILE A 543 -38.11 -47.51 -103.57
N ASP A 544 -38.60 -47.76 -104.78
CA ASP A 544 -40.01 -48.02 -105.04
C ASP A 544 -40.94 -47.03 -104.29
N ASN A 545 -41.69 -47.51 -103.29
CA ASN A 545 -42.62 -46.73 -102.47
C ASN A 545 -41.99 -46.10 -101.20
N LEU A 546 -40.73 -46.41 -100.89
CA LEU A 546 -40.00 -45.85 -99.75
C LEU A 546 -39.10 -44.70 -100.20
N PHE A 547 -39.05 -43.61 -99.43
CA PHE A 547 -38.12 -42.52 -99.70
C PHE A 547 -37.53 -41.94 -98.40
N LYS A 548 -36.33 -41.38 -98.53
CA LYS A 548 -35.64 -40.62 -97.48
C LYS A 548 -35.20 -39.28 -98.04
N THR A 549 -35.18 -38.25 -97.21
CA THR A 549 -34.76 -36.90 -97.60
C THR A 549 -33.62 -36.41 -96.73
N ILE A 550 -32.79 -35.53 -97.27
CA ILE A 550 -31.73 -34.83 -96.54
C ILE A 550 -31.92 -33.34 -96.72
N THR A 551 -31.94 -32.60 -95.61
CA THR A 551 -32.05 -31.14 -95.63
C THR A 551 -30.67 -30.51 -95.49
N VAL A 552 -30.26 -29.72 -96.48
CA VAL A 552 -29.03 -28.93 -96.45
C VAL A 552 -29.37 -27.49 -96.07
N THR A 553 -28.80 -26.96 -94.99
CA THR A 553 -29.06 -25.62 -94.44
C THR A 553 -27.78 -24.78 -94.47
N GLN A 554 -27.82 -23.59 -95.08
CA GLN A 554 -26.66 -22.71 -95.24
C GLN A 554 -26.89 -21.37 -94.52
N GLU A 555 -26.00 -20.99 -93.59
CA GLU A 555 -26.12 -19.82 -92.67
C GLU A 555 -26.06 -18.43 -93.34
N GLY A 556 -26.34 -17.36 -92.56
CA GLY A 556 -26.16 -15.91 -92.86
C GLY A 556 -25.46 -15.15 -91.68
N MET A 557 -25.02 -13.88 -91.83
CA MET A 557 -23.88 -13.26 -91.08
C MET A 557 -24.21 -12.09 -90.04
N THR A 558 -23.82 -12.07 -88.70
CA THR A 558 -24.04 -10.95 -87.63
C THR A 558 -23.19 -10.88 -86.25
N GLY A 559 -23.26 -9.81 -85.35
CA GLY A 559 -22.32 -9.32 -84.20
C GLY A 559 -22.73 -9.06 -82.63
N MET A 560 -22.00 -8.20 -81.80
CA MET A 560 -21.59 -8.19 -80.27
C MET A 560 -22.43 -7.61 -78.99
N PRO A 561 -22.04 -7.82 -77.66
CA PRO A 561 -22.81 -7.61 -76.34
C PRO A 561 -22.42 -6.51 -75.22
N GLN A 562 -23.19 -6.34 -74.10
CA GLN A 562 -23.15 -5.31 -72.97
C GLN A 562 -22.36 -5.67 -71.64
N GLU A 563 -21.90 -4.71 -70.78
CA GLU A 563 -21.02 -4.95 -69.56
C GLU A 563 -21.11 -3.95 -68.34
N LEU A 564 -21.01 -4.44 -67.06
CA LEU A 564 -20.88 -3.68 -65.78
C LEU A 564 -19.99 -4.42 -64.71
N LYS A 565 -18.99 -3.76 -64.12
CA LYS A 565 -18.06 -4.29 -63.08
C LYS A 565 -17.67 -3.24 -62.02
N VAL A 566 -17.12 -3.69 -60.87
CA VAL A 566 -16.47 -2.85 -59.84
C VAL A 566 -15.04 -3.33 -59.56
N SER A 567 -14.12 -2.45 -59.17
CA SER A 567 -12.71 -2.82 -58.96
C SER A 567 -12.43 -3.59 -57.67
N SER A 568 -13.35 -3.53 -56.69
CA SER A 568 -13.30 -4.39 -55.49
C SER A 568 -14.70 -4.67 -54.94
N ASN A 569 -14.92 -5.90 -54.48
CA ASN A 569 -16.15 -6.32 -53.81
C ASN A 569 -16.08 -6.15 -52.28
N SER A 570 -14.91 -5.79 -51.74
CA SER A 570 -14.72 -5.57 -50.29
C SER A 570 -13.69 -4.48 -49.99
N LEU A 571 -13.97 -3.65 -48.98
CA LEU A 571 -13.09 -2.58 -48.49
C LEU A 571 -12.96 -2.67 -46.97
N SER A 572 -11.82 -2.21 -46.44
CA SER A 572 -11.55 -2.13 -44.99
C SER A 572 -11.08 -0.73 -44.59
N ALA A 573 -11.50 -0.26 -43.41
CA ALA A 573 -11.21 1.08 -42.92
C ALA A 573 -10.84 1.07 -41.43
N SER A 574 -9.95 1.97 -41.00
CA SER A 574 -9.67 2.24 -39.59
C SER A 574 -10.88 2.83 -38.83
N ALA A 575 -10.83 2.84 -37.50
CA ALA A 575 -11.89 3.42 -36.67
C ALA A 575 -12.08 4.93 -36.90
N ASN A 576 -11.01 5.65 -37.24
CA ASN A 576 -11.06 7.09 -37.47
C ASN A 576 -11.88 7.48 -38.71
N GLU A 577 -12.37 8.71 -38.71
CA GLU A 577 -12.98 9.34 -39.88
C GLU A 577 -11.99 9.39 -41.04
N GLN A 578 -12.40 8.88 -42.20
CA GLN A 578 -11.54 8.76 -43.38
C GLN A 578 -12.36 8.63 -44.67
N THR A 579 -11.67 8.60 -45.81
CA THR A 579 -12.25 8.32 -47.12
C THR A 579 -11.60 7.09 -47.73
N VAL A 580 -12.41 6.19 -48.31
CA VAL A 580 -11.95 5.01 -49.06
C VAL A 580 -12.51 5.01 -50.48
N ASN A 581 -11.75 4.53 -51.47
CA ASN A 581 -12.12 4.64 -52.89
C ASN A 581 -12.26 3.27 -53.57
N PHE A 582 -13.09 3.19 -54.61
CA PHE A 582 -13.15 2.08 -55.57
C PHE A 582 -13.67 2.56 -56.94
N ASP A 583 -13.49 1.76 -57.99
CA ASP A 583 -13.87 2.11 -59.36
C ASP A 583 -15.09 1.33 -59.83
N ILE A 584 -15.92 1.96 -60.66
CA ILE A 584 -16.99 1.34 -61.44
C ILE A 584 -16.55 1.32 -62.91
N LEU A 585 -16.69 0.18 -63.60
CA LEU A 585 -16.46 0.03 -65.04
C LEU A 585 -17.78 -0.32 -65.73
N SER A 586 -18.24 0.47 -66.71
CA SER A 586 -19.57 0.30 -67.31
C SER A 586 -19.65 0.91 -68.72
N ASN A 587 -20.25 0.20 -69.68
CA ASN A 587 -20.65 0.79 -70.96
C ASN A 587 -22.10 1.34 -70.96
N MET A 588 -22.68 1.50 -69.76
CA MET A 588 -24.04 1.98 -69.48
C MET A 588 -24.07 3.02 -68.34
N ASP A 589 -25.18 3.75 -68.21
CA ASP A 589 -25.47 4.63 -67.06
C ASP A 589 -25.80 3.84 -65.79
N TRP A 590 -25.36 4.32 -64.62
CA TRP A 590 -25.46 3.61 -63.33
C TRP A 590 -25.84 4.50 -62.13
N THR A 591 -26.31 3.85 -61.06
CA THR A 591 -26.68 4.46 -59.76
C THR A 591 -25.97 3.77 -58.59
N ILE A 592 -25.77 4.48 -57.47
CA ILE A 592 -25.06 3.96 -56.28
C ILE A 592 -25.72 4.42 -54.97
N SER A 593 -25.80 3.53 -53.98
CA SER A 593 -26.30 3.85 -52.63
C SER A 593 -25.63 3.01 -51.54
N SER A 594 -25.57 3.53 -50.31
CA SER A 594 -25.13 2.83 -49.09
C SER A 594 -26.33 2.55 -48.19
N ASP A 595 -26.34 1.42 -47.50
CA ASP A 595 -27.37 1.07 -46.50
C ASP A 595 -27.14 1.74 -45.13
N GLN A 596 -25.95 2.29 -44.88
CA GLN A 596 -25.58 2.91 -43.61
C GLN A 596 -25.34 4.42 -43.74
N THR A 597 -25.79 5.19 -42.76
CA THR A 597 -25.66 6.66 -42.72
C THR A 597 -24.25 7.17 -42.36
N TRP A 598 -23.39 6.28 -41.86
CA TRP A 598 -21.99 6.58 -41.56
C TRP A 598 -21.04 6.34 -42.73
N CYS A 599 -21.50 5.71 -43.82
CA CYS A 599 -20.76 5.47 -45.06
C CYS A 599 -21.46 6.17 -46.23
N ILE A 600 -20.89 7.26 -46.73
CA ILE A 600 -21.55 8.17 -47.68
C ILE A 600 -20.79 8.17 -49.02
N PRO A 601 -21.38 7.68 -50.13
CA PRO A 601 -20.80 7.80 -51.46
C PRO A 601 -20.72 9.26 -51.94
N SER A 602 -19.67 9.60 -52.69
CA SER A 602 -19.40 10.95 -53.19
C SER A 602 -20.40 11.43 -54.26
N VAL A 603 -21.11 10.50 -54.89
CA VAL A 603 -22.16 10.74 -55.89
C VAL A 603 -23.26 9.69 -55.73
N THR A 604 -24.43 9.93 -56.31
CA THR A 604 -25.56 8.98 -56.32
C THR A 604 -25.81 8.33 -57.70
N SER A 605 -25.20 8.85 -58.76
CA SER A 605 -25.25 8.30 -60.13
C SER A 605 -24.07 8.73 -61.01
N GLY A 606 -23.91 8.08 -62.16
CA GLY A 606 -22.90 8.38 -63.17
C GLY A 606 -23.05 7.57 -64.46
N SER A 607 -22.14 7.79 -65.41
CA SER A 607 -22.07 7.07 -66.69
C SER A 607 -20.63 6.74 -67.02
N GLY A 608 -20.39 5.66 -67.76
CA GLY A 608 -19.05 5.21 -68.08
C GLY A 608 -18.27 4.76 -66.84
N ASP A 609 -16.95 4.66 -67.00
CA ASP A 609 -16.04 4.29 -65.91
C ASP A 609 -15.80 5.48 -64.97
N LYS A 610 -15.77 5.25 -63.65
CA LYS A 610 -15.59 6.32 -62.64
C LYS A 610 -15.05 5.83 -61.29
N GLU A 611 -14.18 6.63 -60.67
CA GLU A 611 -13.76 6.46 -59.27
C GLU A 611 -14.84 7.02 -58.32
N ILE A 612 -15.19 6.24 -57.29
CA ILE A 612 -16.13 6.58 -56.23
C ILE A 612 -15.38 6.71 -54.91
N LYS A 613 -15.65 7.78 -54.17
CA LYS A 613 -15.12 8.01 -52.83
C LYS A 613 -16.22 7.77 -51.79
N LEU A 614 -15.94 7.00 -50.76
CA LEU A 614 -16.84 6.77 -49.62
C LEU A 614 -16.30 7.53 -48.40
N SER A 615 -17.04 8.53 -47.93
CA SER A 615 -16.73 9.27 -46.69
C SER A 615 -17.29 8.52 -45.48
N LEU A 616 -16.41 8.16 -44.54
CA LEU A 616 -16.72 7.33 -43.39
C LEU A 616 -16.64 8.15 -42.10
N LYS A 617 -17.72 8.18 -41.31
CA LYS A 617 -17.68 8.77 -39.96
C LYS A 617 -16.80 7.91 -39.03
N GLU A 618 -16.33 8.50 -37.94
CA GLU A 618 -15.59 7.78 -36.89
C GLU A 618 -16.43 6.66 -36.24
N ASN A 619 -15.81 5.53 -35.92
CA ASN A 619 -16.35 4.46 -35.11
C ASN A 619 -15.79 4.53 -33.67
N LYS A 620 -16.57 5.11 -32.75
CA LYS A 620 -16.18 5.27 -31.34
C LYS A 620 -16.35 4.00 -30.50
N SER A 621 -17.03 2.98 -31.02
CA SER A 621 -17.19 1.68 -30.37
C SER A 621 -15.97 0.81 -30.62
N ALA A 622 -15.63 -0.10 -29.70
CA ALA A 622 -14.62 -1.12 -29.95
C ALA A 622 -15.11 -2.25 -30.88
N LYS A 623 -16.42 -2.31 -31.18
CA LYS A 623 -16.98 -3.29 -32.13
C LYS A 623 -16.79 -2.81 -33.56
N GLU A 624 -16.45 -3.75 -34.45
CA GLU A 624 -16.47 -3.48 -35.89
C GLU A 624 -17.90 -3.23 -36.40
N ARG A 625 -18.02 -2.45 -37.47
CA ARG A 625 -19.31 -2.19 -38.14
C ARG A 625 -19.18 -2.32 -39.65
N ILE A 626 -20.29 -2.69 -40.30
CA ILE A 626 -20.33 -3.08 -41.72
C ILE A 626 -21.35 -2.22 -42.49
N ALA A 627 -20.99 -1.80 -43.70
CA ALA A 627 -21.88 -1.18 -44.68
C ALA A 627 -21.85 -1.94 -46.00
N ILE A 628 -22.97 -1.95 -46.71
CA ILE A 628 -23.15 -2.53 -48.05
C ILE A 628 -23.46 -1.40 -49.03
N VAL A 629 -22.54 -1.18 -49.97
CA VAL A 629 -22.70 -0.21 -51.05
C VAL A 629 -23.15 -0.94 -52.32
N SER A 630 -24.29 -0.55 -52.89
CA SER A 630 -24.91 -1.20 -54.05
C SER A 630 -24.80 -0.31 -55.30
N VAL A 631 -24.36 -0.88 -56.43
CA VAL A 631 -24.25 -0.22 -57.74
C VAL A 631 -25.15 -0.93 -58.75
N LYS A 632 -25.92 -0.18 -59.56
CA LYS A 632 -26.87 -0.73 -60.55
C LYS A 632 -26.78 -0.04 -61.91
N ALA A 633 -26.74 -0.80 -63.01
CA ALA A 633 -26.78 -0.31 -64.39
C ALA A 633 -27.66 -1.23 -65.26
N GLY A 634 -28.79 -0.72 -65.77
CA GLY A 634 -29.79 -1.55 -66.46
C GLY A 634 -30.27 -2.72 -65.59
N ASN A 635 -30.11 -3.95 -66.09
CA ASN A 635 -30.42 -5.19 -65.34
C ASN A 635 -29.22 -5.75 -64.55
N LEU A 636 -28.04 -5.14 -64.65
CA LEU A 636 -26.83 -5.58 -63.97
C LEU A 636 -26.68 -4.86 -62.62
N PHE A 637 -26.22 -5.57 -61.59
CA PHE A 637 -25.93 -5.00 -60.26
C PHE A 637 -24.62 -5.54 -59.69
N GLN A 638 -23.97 -4.74 -58.84
CA GLN A 638 -22.78 -5.12 -58.07
C GLN A 638 -22.88 -4.61 -56.63
N GLN A 639 -22.17 -5.25 -55.70
CA GLN A 639 -22.13 -4.87 -54.28
C GLN A 639 -20.70 -4.81 -53.76
N VAL A 640 -20.44 -3.84 -52.88
CA VAL A 640 -19.17 -3.66 -52.18
C VAL A 640 -19.42 -3.66 -50.67
N THR A 641 -18.81 -4.62 -49.96
CA THR A 641 -18.89 -4.70 -48.49
C THR A 641 -17.77 -3.90 -47.84
N LEU A 642 -18.10 -2.90 -47.03
CA LEU A 642 -17.13 -2.11 -46.28
C LEU A 642 -17.14 -2.51 -44.80
N LYS A 643 -15.97 -2.92 -44.28
CA LYS A 643 -15.76 -3.18 -42.84
C LYS A 643 -14.93 -2.06 -42.21
N GLN A 644 -15.45 -1.42 -41.17
CA GLN A 644 -14.71 -0.43 -40.37
C GLN A 644 -14.40 -1.01 -38.99
N ILE A 645 -13.11 -1.08 -38.63
CA ILE A 645 -12.68 -1.60 -37.32
C ILE A 645 -13.17 -0.69 -36.17
N GLY A 646 -13.24 -1.24 -34.96
CA GLY A 646 -13.55 -0.48 -33.75
C GLY A 646 -12.35 0.31 -33.20
N ALA A 647 -12.63 1.31 -32.36
CA ALA A 647 -11.62 2.04 -31.59
C ALA A 647 -11.01 1.15 -30.49
N ASP A 648 -9.85 1.54 -29.94
CA ASP A 648 -9.22 0.80 -28.84
C ASP A 648 -10.17 0.69 -27.63
N ALA A 649 -10.32 -0.53 -27.10
CA ALA A 649 -11.17 -0.77 -25.95
C ALA A 649 -10.59 -0.12 -24.70
N TYR A 650 -11.43 0.48 -23.86
CA TYR A 650 -11.05 0.94 -22.53
C TYR A 650 -12.08 0.55 -21.48
N LEU A 651 -11.61 0.38 -20.24
CA LEU A 651 -12.44 0.10 -19.07
C LEU A 651 -11.85 0.80 -17.84
N SER A 652 -12.64 1.66 -17.20
CA SER A 652 -12.27 2.36 -15.98
C SER A 652 -13.44 2.42 -15.00
N VAL A 653 -13.14 2.62 -13.72
CA VAL A 653 -14.12 2.73 -12.63
C VAL A 653 -13.81 3.96 -11.77
N SER A 654 -14.83 4.57 -11.16
CA SER A 654 -14.65 5.77 -10.33
C SER A 654 -13.99 5.51 -8.97
N THR A 655 -13.97 4.26 -8.52
CA THR A 655 -13.34 3.84 -7.27
C THR A 655 -12.86 2.38 -7.37
N GLU A 656 -11.85 2.02 -6.59
CA GLU A 656 -11.35 0.64 -6.45
C GLU A 656 -11.90 -0.05 -5.19
N SER A 657 -12.62 0.67 -4.34
CA SER A 657 -13.23 0.10 -3.13
C SER A 657 -14.50 0.84 -2.69
N LEU A 658 -15.43 0.11 -2.07
CA LEU A 658 -16.59 0.63 -1.36
C LEU A 658 -16.65 0.01 0.04
N SER A 659 -16.98 0.80 1.06
CA SER A 659 -17.09 0.36 2.45
C SER A 659 -18.44 0.78 3.03
N ALA A 660 -19.26 -0.21 3.39
CA ALA A 660 -20.60 -0.01 3.92
C ALA A 660 -20.68 -0.29 5.43
N ILE A 661 -21.65 0.35 6.08
CA ILE A 661 -21.97 0.14 7.51
C ILE A 661 -22.72 -1.17 7.77
N ALA A 662 -22.75 -1.60 9.04
CA ALA A 662 -23.36 -2.86 9.45
C ALA A 662 -24.89 -2.89 9.19
N HIS A 663 -25.60 -1.78 9.36
CA HIS A 663 -27.06 -1.70 9.20
C HIS A 663 -27.56 -1.70 7.73
N GLY A 664 -26.65 -1.86 6.77
CA GLY A 664 -26.96 -1.80 5.34
C GLY A 664 -26.91 -0.37 4.81
N GLN A 665 -26.53 -0.22 3.55
CA GLN A 665 -26.29 1.07 2.89
C GLN A 665 -26.38 0.88 1.39
N SER A 666 -26.71 1.93 0.63
CA SER A 666 -26.54 1.95 -0.83
C SER A 666 -25.37 2.85 -1.20
N LEU A 667 -24.41 2.34 -1.95
CA LEU A 667 -23.24 3.08 -2.44
C LEU A 667 -23.10 2.96 -3.95
N ASP A 668 -22.71 4.06 -4.60
CA ASP A 668 -22.62 4.14 -6.05
C ASP A 668 -21.18 4.18 -6.56
N PHE A 669 -20.95 3.63 -7.75
CA PHE A 669 -19.75 3.86 -8.54
C PHE A 669 -20.07 3.94 -10.04
N LEU A 670 -19.23 4.68 -10.78
CA LEU A 670 -19.38 4.86 -12.22
C LEU A 670 -18.41 3.96 -12.99
N ILE A 671 -18.92 3.27 -14.00
CA ILE A 671 -18.13 2.53 -14.99
C ILE A 671 -18.00 3.41 -16.23
N TRP A 672 -16.78 3.56 -16.74
CA TRP A 672 -16.52 4.13 -18.06
C TRP A 672 -15.99 3.05 -19.00
N SER A 673 -16.67 2.86 -20.14
CA SER A 673 -16.32 1.87 -21.15
C SER A 673 -16.83 2.31 -22.53
N ASN A 674 -16.13 1.95 -23.60
CA ASN A 674 -16.62 2.00 -24.99
C ASN A 674 -17.10 0.64 -25.52
N SER A 675 -17.21 -0.35 -24.63
CA SER A 675 -17.61 -1.73 -24.88
C SER A 675 -18.59 -2.23 -23.83
N ASP A 676 -19.34 -3.28 -24.16
CA ASP A 676 -20.22 -3.94 -23.20
C ASP A 676 -19.39 -4.57 -22.08
N TRP A 677 -19.94 -4.59 -20.88
CA TRP A 677 -19.28 -5.15 -19.71
C TRP A 677 -20.24 -5.97 -18.86
N ASN A 678 -19.67 -6.88 -18.08
CA ASN A 678 -20.38 -7.67 -17.09
C ASN A 678 -19.66 -7.64 -15.74
N ILE A 679 -20.41 -7.90 -14.67
CA ILE A 679 -19.92 -8.01 -13.31
C ILE A 679 -20.31 -9.39 -12.79
N SER A 680 -19.32 -10.14 -12.33
CA SER A 680 -19.57 -11.39 -11.61
C SER A 680 -19.53 -11.12 -10.11
N SER A 681 -20.62 -11.44 -9.42
CA SER A 681 -20.73 -11.45 -7.97
C SER A 681 -21.57 -12.67 -7.56
N ASN A 682 -21.16 -13.35 -6.49
CA ASN A 682 -21.84 -14.54 -5.97
C ASN A 682 -22.28 -14.39 -4.50
N GLN A 683 -22.34 -13.17 -3.99
CA GLN A 683 -22.65 -12.92 -2.59
C GLN A 683 -24.12 -12.55 -2.38
N LEU A 684 -24.67 -12.98 -1.24
CA LEU A 684 -26.07 -12.72 -0.86
C LEU A 684 -26.23 -11.45 -0.01
N TRP A 685 -25.12 -10.84 0.42
CA TRP A 685 -25.13 -9.73 1.38
C TRP A 685 -25.06 -8.33 0.74
N TYR A 686 -25.04 -8.26 -0.59
CA TYR A 686 -25.27 -7.03 -1.32
C TYR A 686 -25.96 -7.33 -2.66
N LYS A 687 -26.60 -6.32 -3.24
CA LYS A 687 -27.26 -6.41 -4.54
C LYS A 687 -26.76 -5.30 -5.46
N LEU A 688 -26.36 -5.66 -6.67
CA LEU A 688 -25.98 -4.70 -7.70
C LEU A 688 -27.23 -4.27 -8.49
N SER A 689 -27.35 -2.98 -8.79
CA SER A 689 -28.46 -2.45 -9.61
C SER A 689 -28.43 -2.98 -11.05
N ALA A 690 -27.26 -3.37 -11.55
CA ALA A 690 -27.08 -4.11 -12.79
C ALA A 690 -25.80 -4.96 -12.75
N THR A 691 -25.85 -6.16 -13.31
CA THR A 691 -24.68 -7.05 -13.49
C THR A 691 -24.14 -7.04 -14.93
N THR A 692 -24.83 -6.36 -15.85
CA THR A 692 -24.37 -6.12 -17.21
C THR A 692 -24.72 -4.69 -17.63
N GLY A 693 -23.97 -4.14 -18.56
CA GLY A 693 -24.31 -2.86 -19.17
C GLY A 693 -23.50 -2.56 -20.41
N GLU A 694 -24.00 -1.58 -21.14
CA GLU A 694 -23.36 -1.04 -22.34
C GLU A 694 -22.74 0.31 -21.98
N TYR A 695 -21.51 0.53 -22.46
CA TYR A 695 -20.80 1.80 -22.33
C TYR A 695 -20.70 2.29 -20.86
N ASN A 696 -20.87 3.60 -20.65
CA ASN A 696 -20.80 4.20 -19.32
C ASN A 696 -22.08 3.97 -18.53
N LYS A 697 -21.97 3.59 -17.26
CA LYS A 697 -23.15 3.37 -16.39
C LYS A 697 -22.83 3.56 -14.92
N ASN A 698 -23.75 4.14 -14.18
CA ASN A 698 -23.70 4.19 -12.72
C ASN A 698 -24.25 2.87 -12.15
N ILE A 699 -23.55 2.29 -11.19
CA ILE A 699 -23.94 1.05 -10.51
C ILE A 699 -24.10 1.34 -9.03
N SER A 700 -25.25 0.97 -8.50
CA SER A 700 -25.56 1.05 -7.07
C SER A 700 -25.37 -0.32 -6.46
N VAL A 701 -24.71 -0.35 -5.30
CA VAL A 701 -24.47 -1.54 -4.49
C VAL A 701 -25.30 -1.39 -3.21
N ASP A 702 -26.39 -2.15 -3.13
CA ASP A 702 -27.28 -2.17 -1.98
C ASP A 702 -26.82 -3.26 -1.00
N PHE A 703 -26.14 -2.87 0.06
CA PHE A 703 -25.67 -3.75 1.13
C PHE A 703 -26.82 -4.10 2.08
N SER A 704 -27.02 -5.39 2.37
CA SER A 704 -27.94 -5.85 3.41
C SER A 704 -27.31 -5.73 4.79
N GLU A 705 -28.11 -5.79 5.86
CA GLU A 705 -27.58 -5.75 7.22
C GLU A 705 -26.57 -6.89 7.49
N ASN A 706 -25.48 -6.57 8.20
CA ASN A 706 -24.48 -7.51 8.68
C ASN A 706 -24.63 -7.70 10.19
N SER A 707 -25.46 -8.64 10.62
CA SER A 707 -25.72 -8.92 12.04
C SER A 707 -24.58 -9.65 12.78
N SER A 708 -23.49 -10.03 12.08
CA SER A 708 -22.29 -10.64 12.67
C SER A 708 -21.37 -9.57 13.25
N SER A 709 -20.62 -9.86 14.32
CA SER A 709 -19.55 -8.99 14.83
C SER A 709 -18.34 -8.87 13.88
N GLU A 710 -18.21 -9.81 12.94
CA GLU A 710 -17.10 -9.88 11.99
C GLU A 710 -17.38 -9.04 10.73
N MET A 711 -16.33 -8.35 10.27
CA MET A 711 -16.31 -7.69 8.96
C MET A 711 -16.43 -8.74 7.85
N ARG A 712 -17.20 -8.44 6.81
CA ARG A 712 -17.28 -9.25 5.59
C ARG A 712 -16.76 -8.47 4.40
N THR A 713 -16.02 -9.14 3.53
CA THR A 713 -15.41 -8.56 2.34
C THR A 713 -15.69 -9.41 1.12
N ASP A 714 -15.80 -8.78 -0.04
CA ASP A 714 -15.85 -9.45 -1.32
C ASP A 714 -15.21 -8.59 -2.42
N VAL A 715 -14.93 -9.17 -3.58
CA VAL A 715 -14.37 -8.45 -4.72
C VAL A 715 -15.21 -8.68 -5.96
N ILE A 716 -15.86 -7.62 -6.43
CA ILE A 716 -16.52 -7.65 -7.73
C ILE A 716 -15.50 -7.38 -8.84
N THR A 717 -15.60 -8.14 -9.92
CA THR A 717 -14.76 -7.96 -11.11
C THR A 717 -15.64 -7.53 -12.27
N ILE A 718 -15.33 -6.36 -12.83
CA ILE A 718 -15.95 -5.82 -14.04
C ILE A 718 -15.09 -6.26 -15.22
N ASN A 719 -15.67 -6.99 -16.17
CA ASN A 719 -14.99 -7.49 -17.37
C ASN A 719 -15.57 -6.84 -18.62
N SER A 720 -14.71 -6.38 -19.52
CA SER A 720 -15.07 -5.91 -20.86
C SER A 720 -14.05 -6.44 -21.88
N GLY A 721 -14.42 -7.49 -22.62
CA GLY A 721 -13.47 -8.19 -23.49
C GLY A 721 -12.29 -8.77 -22.71
N SER A 722 -11.06 -8.38 -23.08
CA SER A 722 -9.81 -8.74 -22.38
C SER A 722 -9.45 -7.81 -21.21
N LEU A 723 -10.21 -6.73 -20.99
CA LEU A 723 -9.96 -5.77 -19.92
C LEU A 723 -10.76 -6.14 -18.67
N SER A 724 -10.15 -5.97 -17.51
CA SER A 724 -10.84 -6.16 -16.23
C SER A 724 -10.47 -5.07 -15.20
N LYS A 725 -11.43 -4.76 -14.33
CA LYS A 725 -11.26 -3.89 -13.17
C LYS A 725 -11.90 -4.53 -11.94
N ARG A 726 -11.28 -4.33 -10.78
CA ARG A 726 -11.71 -4.94 -9.51
C ARG A 726 -12.15 -3.84 -8.56
N ILE A 727 -13.26 -4.07 -7.85
CA ILE A 727 -13.71 -3.22 -6.76
C ILE A 727 -13.86 -4.08 -5.51
N VAL A 728 -13.16 -3.70 -4.44
CA VAL A 728 -13.25 -4.35 -3.14
C VAL A 728 -14.47 -3.81 -2.40
N LEU A 729 -15.41 -4.69 -2.07
CA LEU A 729 -16.57 -4.37 -1.25
C LEU A 729 -16.28 -4.82 0.18
N THR A 730 -16.38 -3.90 1.12
CA THR A 730 -16.23 -4.18 2.55
C THR A 730 -17.49 -3.79 3.27
N GLN A 731 -17.94 -4.61 4.21
CA GLN A 731 -18.98 -4.24 5.14
C GLN A 731 -18.59 -4.65 6.55
N ILE A 732 -18.66 -3.71 7.47
CA ILE A 732 -18.30 -3.93 8.87
C ILE A 732 -19.30 -4.83 9.59
N GLY A 733 -18.84 -5.46 10.68
CA GLY A 733 -19.69 -6.25 11.57
C GLY A 733 -20.41 -5.40 12.63
N ASN A 734 -21.52 -5.91 13.14
CA ASN A 734 -22.39 -5.33 14.16
C ASN A 734 -21.82 -5.41 15.60
N ASN A 735 -20.50 -5.28 15.78
CA ASN A 735 -19.92 -5.18 17.12
C ASN A 735 -19.81 -3.70 17.53
N ILE A 736 -20.97 -3.06 17.62
CA ILE A 736 -21.10 -1.63 17.91
C ILE A 736 -21.08 -1.47 19.43
N SER A 737 -19.89 -1.55 20.04
CA SER A 737 -19.74 -1.08 21.42
C SER A 737 -19.86 0.43 21.39
N ILE A 738 -20.98 0.94 21.90
CA ILE A 738 -21.22 2.36 22.12
C ILE A 738 -20.18 2.89 23.11
N ILE A 739 -19.59 4.04 22.80
CA ILE A 739 -18.60 4.70 23.63
C ILE A 739 -19.30 5.46 24.74
N ASP A 740 -18.79 5.34 25.97
CA ASP A 740 -19.25 6.15 27.09
C ASP A 740 -18.75 7.60 26.96
N ILE A 741 -19.64 8.49 26.50
CA ILE A 741 -19.38 9.93 26.36
C ILE A 741 -20.28 10.69 27.36
N PRO A 742 -19.84 10.91 28.62
CA PRO A 742 -20.68 11.45 29.68
C PRO A 742 -20.96 12.95 29.57
N ASP A 743 -20.16 13.71 28.79
CA ASP A 743 -20.39 15.13 28.57
C ASP A 743 -21.39 15.32 27.42
N ASN A 744 -22.58 15.82 27.72
CA ASN A 744 -23.65 15.99 26.74
C ASN A 744 -23.28 16.93 25.58
N ASN A 745 -22.46 17.97 25.82
CA ASN A 745 -22.04 18.90 24.79
C ASN A 745 -21.03 18.24 23.84
N PHE A 746 -20.12 17.43 24.40
CA PHE A 746 -19.18 16.65 23.60
C PHE A 746 -19.89 15.54 22.81
N LYS A 747 -20.79 14.78 23.46
CA LYS A 747 -21.62 13.77 22.77
C LYS A 747 -22.44 14.38 21.66
N SER A 748 -23.13 15.49 21.92
CA SER A 748 -23.94 16.19 20.90
C SER A 748 -23.10 16.70 19.73
N TYR A 749 -21.86 17.11 19.97
CA TYR A 749 -20.92 17.45 18.89
C TYR A 749 -20.55 16.21 18.08
N LEU A 750 -20.12 15.13 18.73
CA LEU A 750 -19.68 13.93 18.04
C LEU A 750 -20.82 13.30 17.24
N VAL A 751 -21.99 13.16 17.84
CA VAL A 751 -23.20 12.66 17.15
C VAL A 751 -23.50 13.51 15.92
N LYS A 752 -23.53 14.83 16.06
CA LYS A 752 -23.86 15.70 14.93
C LYS A 752 -22.88 15.56 13.75
N GLU A 753 -21.59 15.35 14.01
CA GLU A 753 -20.55 15.41 12.97
C GLU A 753 -20.08 14.03 12.50
N PHE A 754 -20.24 12.98 13.30
CA PHE A 754 -19.61 11.66 13.08
C PHE A 754 -20.54 10.47 13.30
N ASP A 755 -21.79 10.66 13.71
CA ASP A 755 -22.80 9.59 13.70
C ASP A 755 -23.16 9.26 12.25
N ILE A 756 -22.77 8.06 11.80
CA ILE A 756 -22.90 7.64 10.41
C ILE A 756 -24.26 6.99 10.20
N ASP A 757 -24.76 6.23 11.18
CA ASP A 757 -26.00 5.47 11.07
C ASP A 757 -27.23 6.18 11.65
N ASN A 758 -27.03 7.38 12.22
CA ASN A 758 -28.03 8.26 12.82
C ASN A 758 -28.76 7.61 14.01
N ASP A 759 -28.08 6.74 14.76
CA ASP A 759 -28.63 6.12 15.97
C ASP A 759 -28.57 7.03 17.21
N ASN A 760 -27.98 8.22 17.08
CA ASN A 760 -27.71 9.22 18.13
C ASN A 760 -26.69 8.77 19.20
N GLU A 761 -25.93 7.73 18.91
CA GLU A 761 -24.81 7.25 19.71
C GLU A 761 -23.52 7.38 18.90
N ILE A 762 -22.37 7.13 19.55
CA ILE A 762 -21.10 7.00 18.84
C ILE A 762 -20.48 5.68 19.25
N SER A 763 -20.21 4.86 18.26
CA SER A 763 -19.60 3.56 18.39
C SER A 763 -18.07 3.60 18.31
N ASN A 764 -17.42 2.53 18.79
CA ASN A 764 -15.99 2.31 18.56
C ASN A 764 -15.61 2.35 17.07
N TYR A 765 -16.50 1.91 16.18
CA TYR A 765 -16.25 1.97 14.75
C TYR A 765 -16.23 3.42 14.25
N GLU A 766 -17.28 4.19 14.54
CA GLU A 766 -17.35 5.59 14.10
C GLU A 766 -16.18 6.39 14.66
N ALA A 767 -15.86 6.23 15.95
CA ALA A 767 -14.71 6.86 16.56
C ALA A 767 -13.39 6.45 15.89
N SER A 768 -13.22 5.19 15.48
CA SER A 768 -12.03 4.75 14.76
C SER A 768 -11.84 5.42 13.40
N LEU A 769 -12.91 5.95 12.80
CA LEU A 769 -12.84 6.70 11.53
C LEU A 769 -12.50 8.18 11.74
N ILE A 770 -12.68 8.71 12.95
CA ILE A 770 -12.48 10.14 13.25
C ILE A 770 -10.98 10.46 13.21
N LYS A 771 -10.60 11.31 12.25
CA LYS A 771 -9.23 11.81 12.08
C LYS A 771 -9.03 13.24 12.59
N SER A 772 -10.12 14.00 12.75
CA SER A 772 -10.08 15.41 13.12
C SER A 772 -11.29 15.79 13.95
N ILE A 773 -11.06 16.40 15.12
CA ILE A 773 -12.11 16.97 15.99
C ILE A 773 -11.82 18.46 16.19
N SER A 774 -12.84 19.29 16.00
CA SER A 774 -12.82 20.73 16.30
C SER A 774 -14.08 21.11 17.08
N CYS A 775 -13.96 21.14 18.40
CA CYS A 775 -15.05 21.33 19.34
C CYS A 775 -14.85 22.55 20.24
N GLU A 776 -14.21 23.61 19.74
CA GLU A 776 -13.99 24.85 20.46
C GLU A 776 -15.29 25.60 20.82
N ASN A 777 -15.28 26.35 21.93
CA ASN A 777 -16.39 27.22 22.37
C ASN A 777 -17.72 26.50 22.61
N ARG A 778 -17.71 25.30 23.21
CA ARG A 778 -18.90 24.46 23.38
C ARG A 778 -19.27 24.17 24.83
N ASN A 779 -18.59 24.81 25.79
CA ASN A 779 -18.80 24.58 27.22
C ASN A 779 -18.65 23.08 27.60
N ILE A 780 -17.67 22.41 26.97
CA ILE A 780 -17.32 21.02 27.24
C ILE A 780 -16.48 20.98 28.52
N LYS A 781 -16.81 20.06 29.43
CA LYS A 781 -16.09 19.85 30.70
C LYS A 781 -15.26 18.58 30.70
N SER A 782 -15.66 17.59 29.91
CA SER A 782 -14.95 16.33 29.76
C SER A 782 -14.95 15.89 28.30
N ILE A 783 -13.78 15.41 27.84
CA ILE A 783 -13.63 14.77 26.52
C ILE A 783 -13.56 13.25 26.62
N LYS A 784 -13.98 12.66 27.75
CA LYS A 784 -14.03 11.20 27.91
C LYS A 784 -14.80 10.56 26.75
N GLY A 785 -14.24 9.47 26.22
CA GLY A 785 -14.65 8.82 24.97
C GLY A 785 -13.64 9.06 23.84
N ILE A 786 -12.81 10.11 23.92
CA ILE A 786 -11.76 10.43 22.94
C ILE A 786 -10.72 9.31 22.79
N GLU A 787 -10.51 8.49 23.82
CA GLU A 787 -9.59 7.37 23.83
C GLU A 787 -9.91 6.30 22.77
N SER A 788 -11.17 6.28 22.30
CA SER A 788 -11.63 5.38 21.23
C SER A 788 -11.34 5.92 19.83
N CYS A 789 -10.99 7.21 19.71
CA CYS A 789 -10.61 7.85 18.46
C CYS A 789 -9.14 7.58 18.11
N VAL A 790 -8.79 6.30 17.94
CA VAL A 790 -7.38 5.84 17.81
C VAL A 790 -6.64 6.39 16.58
N ASN A 791 -7.38 6.78 15.54
CA ASN A 791 -6.83 7.37 14.31
C ASN A 791 -6.87 8.91 14.29
N LEU A 792 -7.17 9.55 15.42
CA LEU A 792 -7.25 11.00 15.55
C LEU A 792 -5.87 11.64 15.31
N THR A 793 -5.80 12.57 14.36
CA THR A 793 -4.57 13.31 14.01
C THR A 793 -4.64 14.79 14.38
N PHE A 794 -5.84 15.33 14.54
CA PHE A 794 -6.09 16.73 14.91
C PHE A 794 -7.16 16.81 16.00
N LEU A 795 -6.83 17.48 17.11
CA LEU A 795 -7.77 17.78 18.18
C LEU A 795 -7.69 19.27 18.52
N CYS A 796 -8.78 20.00 18.26
CA CYS A 796 -9.00 21.35 18.75
C CYS A 796 -10.18 21.35 19.72
N CYS A 797 -9.89 21.64 20.99
CA CYS A 797 -10.86 21.73 22.09
C CYS A 797 -10.69 23.04 22.87
N GLU A 798 -10.22 24.09 22.21
CA GLU A 798 -9.95 25.40 22.82
C GLU A 798 -11.22 26.09 23.35
N ASN A 799 -11.07 26.97 24.35
CA ASN A 799 -12.17 27.77 24.89
C ASN A 799 -13.33 26.91 25.43
N ASN A 800 -12.99 25.98 26.31
CA ASN A 800 -13.93 25.10 26.99
C ASN A 800 -13.67 25.15 28.51
N SER A 801 -14.14 24.16 29.27
CA SER A 801 -13.91 24.07 30.72
C SER A 801 -13.36 22.70 31.11
N ILE A 802 -12.47 22.16 30.27
CA ILE A 802 -11.85 20.84 30.45
C ILE A 802 -10.84 20.92 31.60
N GLU A 803 -10.96 20.04 32.58
CA GLU A 803 -10.02 19.95 33.71
C GLU A 803 -8.99 18.81 33.53
N ASN A 804 -9.45 17.68 32.99
CA ASN A 804 -8.64 16.49 32.74
C ASN A 804 -8.68 16.15 31.26
N ILE A 805 -7.50 16.02 30.65
CA ILE A 805 -7.34 15.63 29.26
C ILE A 805 -6.54 14.33 29.21
N ASP A 806 -7.18 13.25 28.77
CA ASP A 806 -6.50 11.98 28.50
C ASP A 806 -6.48 11.75 26.99
N ILE A 807 -5.27 11.76 26.42
CA ILE A 807 -5.00 11.55 25.01
C ILE A 807 -4.04 10.38 24.79
N THR A 808 -3.79 9.58 25.83
CA THR A 808 -2.74 8.55 25.84
C THR A 808 -2.98 7.42 24.85
N LYS A 809 -4.20 7.28 24.32
CA LYS A 809 -4.60 6.32 23.27
C LYS A 809 -4.63 6.92 21.85
N ASN A 810 -4.48 8.23 21.71
CA ASN A 810 -4.49 8.91 20.41
C ASN A 810 -3.05 8.99 19.86
N GLU A 811 -2.39 7.84 19.67
CA GLU A 811 -0.96 7.75 19.27
C GLU A 811 -0.68 8.39 17.89
N SER A 812 -1.71 8.50 17.04
CA SER A 812 -1.65 9.16 15.73
C SER A 812 -1.74 10.70 15.78
N LEU A 813 -1.93 11.29 16.97
CA LEU A 813 -2.20 12.73 17.12
C LEU A 813 -0.98 13.56 16.69
N LYS A 814 -1.22 14.52 15.79
CA LYS A 814 -0.20 15.44 15.25
C LYS A 814 -0.40 16.86 15.73
N ILE A 815 -1.64 17.28 15.91
CA ILE A 815 -1.98 18.64 16.30
C ILE A 815 -2.92 18.58 17.49
N LEU A 816 -2.49 19.18 18.60
CA LEU A 816 -3.31 19.38 19.78
C LEU A 816 -3.42 20.88 20.09
N ARG A 817 -4.65 21.36 20.12
CA ARG A 817 -5.02 22.71 20.53
C ARG A 817 -6.02 22.62 21.66
N CYS A 818 -5.55 22.77 22.89
CA CYS A 818 -6.34 22.66 24.11
C CYS A 818 -6.27 23.93 24.98
N GLY A 819 -5.87 25.05 24.39
CA GLY A 819 -5.75 26.32 25.11
C GLY A 819 -7.09 26.90 25.61
N ASN A 820 -7.03 27.79 26.60
CA ASN A 820 -8.21 28.38 27.26
C ASN A 820 -9.13 27.31 27.87
N ASN A 821 -8.58 26.52 28.79
CA ASN A 821 -9.29 25.50 29.57
C ASN A 821 -8.82 25.56 31.04
N ASN A 822 -9.16 24.54 31.85
CA ASN A 822 -8.76 24.42 33.26
C ASN A 822 -7.78 23.25 33.48
N ILE A 823 -6.98 22.91 32.47
CA ILE A 823 -6.10 21.73 32.46
C ILE A 823 -4.89 21.99 33.38
N LYS A 824 -4.68 21.11 34.37
CA LYS A 824 -3.57 21.23 35.34
C LYS A 824 -2.35 20.39 34.99
N GLU A 825 -2.57 19.30 34.26
CA GLU A 825 -1.52 18.45 33.73
C GLU A 825 -1.94 17.87 32.38
N ILE A 826 -0.94 17.58 31.56
CA ILE A 826 -1.12 16.95 30.26
C ILE A 826 0.00 15.91 30.08
N ASP A 827 -0.41 14.68 29.76
CA ASP A 827 0.51 13.61 29.40
C ASP A 827 0.53 13.47 27.88
N THR A 828 1.69 13.69 27.27
CA THR A 828 1.92 13.59 25.83
C THR A 828 2.87 12.44 25.47
N SER A 829 3.19 11.56 26.43
CA SER A 829 4.25 10.55 26.30
C SER A 829 4.01 9.52 25.19
N ASN A 830 2.76 9.15 24.92
CA ASN A 830 2.38 8.24 23.84
C ASN A 830 2.12 8.96 22.50
N ASN A 831 2.03 10.29 22.50
CA ASN A 831 1.70 11.08 21.31
C ASN A 831 2.98 11.52 20.58
N ILE A 832 3.83 10.56 20.24
CA ILE A 832 5.17 10.78 19.65
C ILE A 832 5.15 11.50 18.29
N ASN A 833 3.98 11.55 17.67
CA ASN A 833 3.73 12.17 16.36
C ASN A 833 3.29 13.64 16.45
N ILE A 834 3.18 14.23 17.65
CA ILE A 834 2.79 15.64 17.80
C ILE A 834 3.82 16.56 17.11
N LEU A 835 3.30 17.38 16.20
CA LEU A 835 3.98 18.46 15.49
C LEU A 835 3.61 19.83 16.07
N THR A 836 2.37 19.98 16.54
CA THR A 836 1.86 21.26 17.06
C THR A 836 1.16 21.03 18.40
N LEU A 837 1.63 21.73 19.43
CA LEU A 837 0.99 21.76 20.74
C LEU A 837 0.68 23.21 21.14
N ASN A 838 -0.60 23.53 21.27
CA ASN A 838 -1.07 24.75 21.93
C ASN A 838 -1.84 24.39 23.19
N CYS A 839 -1.23 24.62 24.34
CA CYS A 839 -1.80 24.39 25.66
C CYS A 839 -1.86 25.66 26.53
N GLY A 840 -1.70 26.84 25.92
CA GLY A 840 -1.70 28.12 26.64
C GLY A 840 -3.04 28.48 27.28
N ASN A 841 -3.04 29.41 28.25
CA ASN A 841 -4.20 29.78 29.06
C ASN A 841 -4.80 28.57 29.78
N ASN A 842 -3.94 27.83 30.47
CA ASN A 842 -4.29 26.71 31.35
C ASN A 842 -3.42 26.78 32.61
N PRO A 843 -3.92 26.35 33.78
CA PRO A 843 -3.16 26.31 35.03
C PRO A 843 -2.12 25.17 35.08
N LEU A 844 -1.39 24.94 33.99
CA LEU A 844 -0.34 23.93 33.88
C LEU A 844 0.87 24.35 34.72
N VAL A 845 1.32 23.47 35.62
CA VAL A 845 2.52 23.71 36.45
C VAL A 845 3.76 23.01 35.88
N ARG A 846 3.54 21.96 35.09
CA ARG A 846 4.59 21.16 34.43
C ARG A 846 4.14 20.73 33.05
N LEU A 847 5.10 20.55 32.15
CA LEU A 847 4.91 20.00 30.82
C LEU A 847 6.16 19.21 30.45
N ASP A 848 6.01 17.90 30.23
CA ASP A 848 7.09 17.03 29.75
C ASP A 848 6.90 16.77 28.26
N LEU A 849 7.95 17.03 27.48
CA LEU A 849 7.98 16.91 26.02
C LEU A 849 9.12 16.01 25.52
N ILE A 850 9.71 15.20 26.42
CA ILE A 850 10.87 14.38 26.10
C ILE A 850 10.60 13.34 24.99
N ASN A 851 9.34 12.91 24.85
CA ASN A 851 8.87 11.92 23.87
C ASN A 851 8.27 12.54 22.60
N ASN A 852 8.37 13.87 22.39
CA ASN A 852 7.80 14.55 21.23
C ASN A 852 8.90 15.17 20.33
N PRO A 853 9.79 14.34 19.74
CA PRO A 853 10.94 14.84 18.98
C PRO A 853 10.57 15.58 17.70
N ASN A 854 9.35 15.37 17.20
CA ASN A 854 8.83 15.97 15.97
C ASN A 854 8.13 17.34 16.19
N LEU A 855 8.12 17.85 17.42
CA LEU A 855 7.44 19.10 17.76
C LEU A 855 8.06 20.28 17.01
N ASP A 856 7.23 20.96 16.21
CA ASP A 856 7.57 22.10 15.36
C ASP A 856 7.03 23.42 15.94
N PHE A 857 5.83 23.39 16.50
CA PHE A 857 5.17 24.53 17.15
C PHE A 857 4.81 24.21 18.59
N LEU A 858 5.19 25.10 19.51
CA LEU A 858 4.82 25.03 20.92
C LEU A 858 4.28 26.38 21.44
N SER A 859 3.10 26.35 22.04
CA SER A 859 2.53 27.46 22.80
C SER A 859 2.12 27.00 24.20
N PHE A 860 2.75 27.58 25.22
CA PHE A 860 2.34 27.49 26.63
C PHE A 860 2.20 28.90 27.24
N THR A 861 1.70 29.85 26.44
CA THR A 861 1.42 31.22 26.89
C THR A 861 0.43 31.21 28.06
N ASP A 862 0.63 32.05 29.08
CA ASP A 862 -0.26 32.17 30.26
C ASP A 862 -0.51 30.82 30.96
N THR A 863 0.57 30.22 31.45
CA THR A 863 0.54 29.03 32.31
C THR A 863 1.33 29.28 33.61
N ASP A 864 1.37 28.30 34.50
CA ASP A 864 2.11 28.33 35.77
C ASP A 864 3.43 27.53 35.71
N ILE A 865 3.92 27.22 34.51
CA ILE A 865 5.15 26.46 34.30
C ILE A 865 6.36 27.23 34.83
N LYS A 866 7.14 26.57 35.70
CA LYS A 866 8.36 27.14 36.30
C LYS A 866 9.61 26.94 35.44
N SER A 867 9.72 25.79 34.80
CA SER A 867 10.84 25.37 33.95
C SER A 867 10.34 24.38 32.91
N ILE A 868 10.98 24.37 31.75
CA ILE A 868 10.67 23.45 30.65
C ILE A 868 11.96 22.92 30.03
N ASP A 869 12.03 21.61 29.82
CA ASP A 869 13.14 21.00 29.07
C ASP A 869 12.71 20.82 27.61
N LEU A 870 13.40 21.52 26.70
CA LEU A 870 13.18 21.45 25.26
C LEU A 870 14.35 20.76 24.53
N SER A 871 15.27 20.12 25.26
CA SER A 871 16.49 19.51 24.72
C SER A 871 16.23 18.36 23.75
N LYS A 872 15.05 17.72 23.83
CA LYS A 872 14.62 16.63 22.95
C LYS A 872 13.68 17.07 21.83
N ASN A 873 13.49 18.38 21.60
CA ASN A 873 12.63 18.92 20.54
C ASN A 873 13.44 19.72 19.50
N PRO A 874 14.44 19.12 18.83
CA PRO A 874 15.39 19.85 17.97
C PRO A 874 14.75 20.46 16.70
N LEU A 875 13.54 20.01 16.34
CA LEU A 875 12.79 20.49 15.17
C LEU A 875 11.93 21.72 15.45
N LEU A 876 11.86 22.21 16.70
CA LEU A 876 11.01 23.33 17.07
C LEU A 876 11.38 24.60 16.28
N THR A 877 10.44 25.13 15.49
CA THR A 877 10.61 26.39 14.73
C THR A 877 9.89 27.58 15.35
N TRP A 878 8.82 27.32 16.10
CA TRP A 878 7.98 28.37 16.69
C TRP A 878 7.70 28.12 18.17
N LEU A 879 8.05 29.10 19.00
CA LEU A 879 7.82 29.05 20.45
C LEU A 879 7.10 30.31 20.95
N THR A 880 5.99 30.13 21.66
CA THR A 880 5.33 31.21 22.41
C THR A 880 5.14 30.84 23.88
N CYS A 881 5.66 31.67 24.78
CA CYS A 881 5.63 31.45 26.23
C CYS A 881 5.42 32.75 27.01
N SER A 882 4.67 33.69 26.43
CA SER A 882 4.36 34.95 27.09
C SER A 882 3.49 34.76 28.34
N ASN A 883 3.47 35.76 29.23
CA ASN A 883 2.65 35.80 30.44
C ASN A 883 2.92 34.65 31.44
N ASN A 884 4.04 33.93 31.32
CA ASN A 884 4.44 32.92 32.30
C ASN A 884 5.17 33.56 33.48
N ARG A 885 4.42 33.91 34.53
CA ARG A 885 4.95 34.64 35.70
C ARG A 885 5.95 33.86 36.54
N ASN A 886 5.94 32.53 36.42
CA ASN A 886 6.79 31.63 37.20
C ASN A 886 8.00 31.08 36.43
N LEU A 887 8.10 31.30 35.12
CA LEU A 887 9.18 30.79 34.30
C LEU A 887 10.51 31.45 34.69
N GLU A 888 11.48 30.67 35.15
CA GLU A 888 12.77 31.17 35.67
C GLU A 888 13.93 31.00 34.67
N GLU A 889 13.87 29.98 33.81
CA GLU A 889 14.90 29.63 32.85
C GLU A 889 14.29 29.11 31.54
N LEU A 890 14.94 29.43 30.43
CA LEU A 890 14.61 28.91 29.11
C LEU A 890 15.90 28.62 28.32
N ASP A 891 16.23 27.34 28.17
CA ASP A 891 17.37 26.90 27.38
C ASP A 891 16.91 26.41 26.00
N LEU A 892 17.31 27.14 24.95
CA LEU A 892 17.03 26.86 23.55
C LEU A 892 18.29 26.45 22.77
N SER A 893 19.37 26.11 23.47
CA SER A 893 20.67 25.76 22.85
C SER A 893 20.65 24.47 22.04
N ASN A 894 19.62 23.64 22.19
CA ASN A 894 19.38 22.43 21.37
C ASN A 894 18.34 22.65 20.26
N ASN A 895 17.64 23.79 20.25
CA ASN A 895 16.53 24.07 19.33
C ASN A 895 17.02 24.98 18.18
N ILE A 896 17.99 24.49 17.42
CA ILE A 896 18.68 25.21 16.33
C ILE A 896 17.79 25.57 15.13
N LYS A 897 16.51 25.20 15.17
CA LYS A 897 15.51 25.46 14.13
C LYS A 897 14.57 26.60 14.49
N ILE A 898 14.64 27.17 15.70
CA ILE A 898 13.73 28.25 16.11
C ILE A 898 13.87 29.47 15.20
N GLU A 899 12.80 29.78 14.48
CA GLU A 899 12.68 30.96 13.63
C GLU A 899 11.89 32.07 14.31
N THR A 900 10.91 31.72 15.15
CA THR A 900 10.04 32.67 15.85
C THR A 900 10.00 32.38 17.35
N LEU A 901 10.32 33.40 18.16
CA LEU A 901 10.19 33.38 19.61
C LEU A 901 9.34 34.57 20.09
N ILE A 902 8.25 34.26 20.79
CA ILE A 902 7.39 35.26 21.45
C ILE A 902 7.38 34.97 22.95
N CYS A 903 8.03 35.83 23.73
CA CYS A 903 8.20 35.65 25.17
C CYS A 903 8.23 37.01 25.87
N TRP A 904 7.05 37.58 26.13
CA TRP A 904 6.88 38.86 26.81
C TRP A 904 6.07 38.69 28.10
N ASN A 905 6.24 39.61 29.05
CA ASN A 905 5.67 39.55 30.40
C ASN A 905 6.03 38.28 31.17
N VAL A 906 7.34 38.00 31.27
CA VAL A 906 7.90 36.84 31.99
C VAL A 906 8.85 37.31 33.11
N PRO A 907 8.33 37.93 34.19
CA PRO A 907 9.12 38.73 35.13
C PRO A 907 10.22 37.98 35.90
N LYS A 908 10.16 36.64 35.97
CA LYS A 908 11.19 35.81 36.61
C LYS A 908 12.26 35.28 35.65
N LEU A 909 12.01 35.32 34.34
CA LEU A 909 12.94 34.84 33.33
C LEU A 909 14.03 35.88 33.12
N LYS A 910 15.27 35.55 33.47
CA LYS A 910 16.41 36.47 33.33
C LYS A 910 17.25 36.21 32.10
N ASN A 911 17.35 34.95 31.70
CA ASN A 911 18.27 34.50 30.66
C ASN A 911 17.54 33.56 29.70
N ILE A 912 17.81 33.73 28.40
CA ILE A 912 17.47 32.76 27.36
C ILE A 912 18.78 32.30 26.72
N TYR A 913 18.98 30.99 26.65
CA TYR A 913 20.19 30.42 26.08
C TYR A 913 19.98 29.97 24.63
N PHE A 914 20.88 30.34 23.73
CA PHE A 914 20.88 29.90 22.33
C PHE A 914 22.20 29.26 21.96
N THR A 915 22.21 28.45 20.90
CA THR A 915 23.43 27.96 20.28
C THR A 915 24.19 29.11 19.64
N LYS A 916 25.51 29.15 19.84
CA LYS A 916 26.38 30.13 19.18
C LYS A 916 26.18 30.15 17.66
N GLY A 917 25.87 31.33 17.11
CA GLY A 917 25.67 31.54 15.66
C GLY A 917 24.25 31.31 15.16
N HIS A 918 23.30 30.92 16.02
CA HIS A 918 21.89 30.79 15.66
C HIS A 918 21.23 32.17 15.46
N ILE A 919 20.53 32.35 14.35
CA ILE A 919 19.78 33.58 14.01
C ILE A 919 18.28 33.27 14.07
N VAL A 920 17.60 33.82 15.07
CA VAL A 920 16.14 33.79 15.17
C VAL A 920 15.58 34.92 14.31
N ARG A 921 14.71 34.61 13.35
CA ARG A 921 14.16 35.58 12.38
C ARG A 921 13.29 36.63 13.05
N SER A 922 12.46 36.21 14.00
CA SER A 922 11.47 37.05 14.68
C SER A 922 11.54 36.81 16.19
N THR A 923 12.02 37.80 16.95
CA THR A 923 12.13 37.70 18.41
C THR A 923 11.37 38.84 19.07
N TYR A 924 10.39 38.50 19.91
CA TYR A 924 9.60 39.44 20.70
C TYR A 924 9.78 39.10 22.18
N ILE A 925 10.80 39.69 22.81
CA ILE A 925 11.16 39.44 24.21
C ILE A 925 11.17 40.72 25.04
N ASP A 926 10.95 40.61 26.35
CA ASP A 926 11.11 41.74 27.27
C ASP A 926 12.57 42.24 27.26
N ASN A 927 12.75 43.57 27.23
CA ASN A 927 14.09 44.20 27.23
C ASN A 927 14.95 43.84 28.46
N SER A 928 14.35 43.29 29.52
CA SER A 928 15.04 42.85 30.74
C SER A 928 15.71 41.48 30.62
N ILE A 929 15.44 40.73 29.54
CA ILE A 929 15.92 39.36 29.36
C ILE A 929 17.27 39.36 28.64
N ASN A 930 18.28 38.72 29.22
CA ASN A 930 19.58 38.55 28.59
C ASN A 930 19.57 37.36 27.63
N ILE A 931 20.07 37.57 26.42
CA ILE A 931 20.36 36.48 25.47
C ILE A 931 21.80 36.01 25.70
N ILE A 932 21.97 34.73 25.99
CA ILE A 932 23.28 34.12 26.23
C ILE A 932 23.52 33.05 25.17
N TYR A 933 24.68 33.09 24.52
CA TYR A 933 25.08 32.06 23.56
C TYR A 933 25.99 31.02 24.25
N LYS A 934 25.59 29.75 24.19
CA LYS A 934 26.38 28.60 24.64
C LYS A 934 27.04 27.91 23.44
#